data_AF-S9P5C1-F1
#
_entry.id   AF-S9P5C1-F1
#
_cell.length_a   1.000
_cell.length_b   1.000
_cell.length_c   1.000
_cell.angle_alpha   90.00
_cell.angle_beta   90.00
_cell.angle_gamma   90.00
#
_symmetry.space_group_name_H-M   'P 1'
#
loop_
_entity.id
_entity.type
_entity.pdbx_description
1 polymer ?
#
loop_
_entity_poly.entity_id
_entity_poly.type
_entity_poly.pdbx_seq_one_letter_code
_entity_poly.pdbx_strand_id
1 'polypeptide(L)'
;MNSLYASLAAWLLAGAVLSGCVHSSPSPTEEESLAEIARWEDRRSLADGRLVERAVRGSTPVRIRAFLALARLQAPSTLDAVEVGLKDGEPSVKQAAAFAAGVLALSWEPLTPEEKSRLARALLASEYRTRQEAGGDDRALEVDSGAYLTLIDSLGKLGTPDAVARLVERLSLGPVLAGRAALALGVAGRRGASLAEVPLAWVEGLLQAGQPEATRYGGAYLLANLKRSDALGPLRACLGDGAPDVRAVCAKGLGDVGASEDAAVVGTLLADEVPRVAAEAARTLAKLAARCSGDCTALDALAGLAPGAGRVARGDSAAGHAWLALAQQGLPEAGRRVLVSLRRALQEAAPGVVSEGAAGDLMNLDCRLAAAMDRQHGRLDEVLRCGGGRVAEASRLALGLREVAQSGAAPGAGEAVRYLKHAEARVRLAALAAVAARPVPEAAGPVRELLAGEDAVVAASAAGTAAELKDMQALPGVRALAERVPREPDLAEPVAAGLVALAGRDAEEVLRGWLGHPHANVRRVAAEALTRLTGQPVRAPFVEVSEEAHRPEPAPAGTSLIFRTHKGDITVALDAEAPLTSGNLVALARQGYFRGLAFHRVVPDFVAQGGDPRGDGEGGPGYSIRCEITHRRYARGVIGMALSGKDTGGSQFFFTHSPQPHLDGRYTAFGEVTRGLEVVDQLLEGDTLIDVEVSP
;
A
#
# COMPACT_ATOMS: atom_id res chain seq x y z
N MET A 1 26.86 31.50 -74.59
CA MET A 1 28.02 31.81 -75.43
C MET A 1 29.18 32.22 -74.53
N ASN A 2 30.29 31.49 -74.68
CA ASN A 2 31.66 31.75 -74.25
C ASN A 2 32.03 31.84 -72.75
N SER A 3 32.56 30.71 -72.29
CA SER A 3 33.62 30.56 -71.29
C SER A 3 34.91 31.28 -71.71
N LEU A 4 35.72 31.76 -70.75
CA LEU A 4 37.11 31.30 -70.47
C LEU A 4 37.94 32.36 -69.68
N TYR A 5 38.41 31.92 -68.49
CA TYR A 5 39.70 32.18 -67.79
C TYR A 5 40.23 33.60 -67.52
N ALA A 6 40.58 33.89 -66.25
CA ALA A 6 41.98 33.86 -65.77
C ALA A 6 42.18 34.34 -64.31
N SER A 7 43.03 33.58 -63.61
CA SER A 7 44.07 34.00 -62.63
C SER A 7 43.80 34.22 -61.13
N LEU A 8 44.61 33.48 -60.37
CA LEU A 8 44.92 33.55 -58.93
C LEU A 8 45.44 34.93 -58.48
N ALA A 9 45.10 35.34 -57.24
CA ALA A 9 46.04 35.93 -56.28
C ALA A 9 45.45 35.96 -54.84
N ALA A 10 46.33 35.70 -53.88
CA ALA A 10 46.12 35.56 -52.44
C ALA A 10 45.50 36.77 -51.73
N TRP A 11 44.64 36.54 -50.72
CA TRP A 11 44.36 37.50 -49.66
C TRP A 11 44.39 36.86 -48.26
N LEU A 12 45.07 37.57 -47.38
CA LEU A 12 45.51 37.32 -46.02
C LEU A 12 44.40 37.01 -45.00
N LEU A 13 44.76 36.13 -44.06
CA LEU A 13 44.14 35.97 -42.74
C LEU A 13 44.32 37.25 -41.90
N ALA A 14 43.21 37.87 -41.52
CA ALA A 14 43.15 38.79 -40.38
C ALA A 14 42.25 38.15 -39.31
N GLY A 15 42.88 37.54 -38.30
CA GLY A 15 42.20 37.03 -37.11
C GLY A 15 41.76 38.18 -36.21
N ALA A 16 40.46 38.40 -36.14
CA ALA A 16 39.86 39.17 -35.06
C ALA A 16 39.66 38.23 -33.86
N VAL A 17 40.52 38.37 -32.86
CA VAL A 17 40.32 37.74 -31.53
C VAL A 17 39.19 38.50 -30.85
N LEU A 18 37.96 38.02 -30.99
CA LEU A 18 36.88 38.35 -30.08
C LEU A 18 37.17 37.63 -28.76
N SER A 19 37.80 38.34 -27.83
CA SER A 19 37.91 37.92 -26.43
C SER A 19 36.50 37.97 -25.82
N GLY A 20 35.76 36.88 -26.00
CA GLY A 20 34.53 36.65 -25.26
C GLY A 20 34.88 36.36 -23.82
N CYS A 21 34.74 37.37 -22.94
CA CYS A 21 34.67 37.14 -21.50
C CYS A 21 33.40 36.33 -21.23
N VAL A 22 33.49 35.01 -21.30
CA VAL A 22 32.51 34.11 -20.70
C VAL A 22 32.52 34.45 -19.21
N HIS A 23 31.54 35.23 -18.77
CA HIS A 23 31.21 35.36 -17.38
C HIS A 23 30.76 33.96 -16.93
N SER A 24 31.71 33.16 -16.45
CA SER A 24 31.40 31.96 -15.69
C SER A 24 30.65 32.45 -14.47
N SER A 25 29.33 32.31 -14.50
CA SER A 25 28.52 32.50 -13.29
C SER A 25 29.13 31.59 -12.21
N PRO A 26 29.35 32.08 -10.98
CA PRO A 26 29.92 31.27 -9.93
C PRO A 26 29.09 29.98 -9.80
N SER A 27 29.76 28.85 -9.59
CA SER A 27 29.06 27.60 -9.29
C SER A 27 28.15 27.83 -8.08
N PRO A 28 26.90 27.35 -8.10
CA PRO A 28 25.99 27.59 -6.99
C PRO A 28 26.56 26.98 -5.72
N THR A 29 26.28 27.64 -4.62
CA THR A 29 26.60 27.18 -3.27
C THR A 29 25.91 25.84 -2.98
N GLU A 30 26.36 25.15 -1.94
CA GLU A 30 25.72 23.92 -1.49
C GLU A 30 24.24 24.15 -1.12
N GLU A 31 23.94 25.22 -0.38
CA GLU A 31 22.57 25.59 0.00
C GLU A 31 21.68 25.86 -1.21
N GLU A 32 22.17 26.62 -2.19
CA GLU A 32 21.45 26.86 -3.45
C GLU A 32 21.21 25.55 -4.21
N SER A 33 22.20 24.65 -4.24
CA SER A 33 22.08 23.34 -4.89
C SER A 33 21.03 22.45 -4.20
N LEU A 34 20.98 22.44 -2.87
CA LEU A 34 19.98 21.70 -2.11
C LEU A 34 18.57 22.26 -2.34
N ALA A 35 18.42 23.59 -2.39
CA ALA A 35 17.16 24.25 -2.68
C ALA A 35 16.69 23.99 -4.13
N GLU A 36 17.61 23.99 -5.11
CA GLU A 36 17.33 23.60 -6.49
C GLU A 36 16.81 22.17 -6.58
N ILE A 37 17.49 21.21 -5.94
CA ILE A 37 17.08 19.81 -5.94
C ILE A 37 15.68 19.65 -5.33
N ALA A 38 15.39 20.35 -4.23
CA ALA A 38 14.07 20.30 -3.61
C ALA A 38 12.95 20.80 -4.55
N ARG A 39 13.21 21.88 -5.30
CA ARG A 39 12.26 22.37 -6.32
C ARG A 39 12.05 21.37 -7.45
N TRP A 40 13.12 20.77 -7.97
CA TRP A 40 13.03 19.78 -9.04
C TRP A 40 12.34 18.50 -8.59
N GLU A 41 12.57 18.06 -7.35
CA GLU A 41 11.88 16.90 -6.78
C GLU A 41 10.36 17.10 -6.72
N ASP A 42 9.91 18.24 -6.19
CA ASP A 42 8.48 18.54 -6.08
C ASP A 42 7.81 18.60 -7.46
N ARG A 43 8.52 19.16 -8.44
CA ARG A 43 8.09 19.22 -9.82
C ARG A 43 8.23 17.91 -10.58
N ARG A 44 8.77 16.84 -9.98
CA ARG A 44 9.14 15.60 -10.69
C ARG A 44 9.92 15.95 -11.96
N SER A 45 10.98 16.74 -11.83
CA SER A 45 11.79 17.25 -12.93
C SER A 45 13.21 16.69 -12.84
N LEU A 46 13.76 16.30 -13.99
CA LEU A 46 15.19 15.98 -14.11
C LEU A 46 16.04 17.23 -14.41
N ALA A 47 15.38 18.38 -14.63
CA ALA A 47 15.98 19.67 -14.93
C ALA A 47 16.98 19.60 -16.10
N ASP A 48 16.56 18.99 -17.20
CA ASP A 48 17.38 18.73 -18.39
C ASP A 48 18.65 17.91 -18.07
N GLY A 49 18.54 16.98 -17.12
CA GLY A 49 19.63 16.12 -16.68
C GLY A 49 20.51 16.72 -15.58
N ARG A 50 20.29 17.98 -15.17
CA ARG A 50 21.06 18.61 -14.08
C ARG A 50 20.90 17.87 -12.76
N LEU A 51 19.72 17.33 -12.44
CA LEU A 51 19.55 16.54 -11.22
C LEU A 51 20.42 15.27 -11.22
N VAL A 52 20.51 14.62 -12.39
CA VAL A 52 21.38 13.45 -12.61
C VAL A 52 22.85 13.84 -12.46
N GLU A 53 23.24 14.98 -13.04
CA GLU A 53 24.61 15.51 -12.87
C GLU A 53 24.96 15.78 -11.41
N ARG A 54 24.04 16.38 -10.63
CA ARG A 54 24.23 16.62 -9.19
C ARG A 54 24.43 15.33 -8.41
N ALA A 55 23.68 14.28 -8.72
CA ALA A 55 23.83 12.97 -8.09
C ALA A 55 25.22 12.33 -8.36
N VAL A 56 25.78 12.57 -9.55
CA VAL A 56 27.05 11.97 -9.98
C VAL A 56 28.26 12.80 -9.56
N ARG A 57 28.19 14.13 -9.65
CA ARG A 57 29.34 15.05 -9.55
C ARG A 57 29.29 16.06 -8.40
N GLY A 58 28.18 16.13 -7.65
CA GLY A 58 28.03 17.10 -6.56
C GLY A 58 28.94 16.84 -5.35
N SER A 59 28.91 17.74 -4.36
CA SER A 59 29.46 17.46 -3.02
C SER A 59 28.69 16.31 -2.36
N THR A 60 29.26 15.67 -1.34
CA THR A 60 28.60 14.56 -0.62
C THR A 60 27.16 14.88 -0.20
N PRO A 61 26.85 16.01 0.47
CA PRO A 61 25.47 16.37 0.82
C PRO A 61 24.55 16.54 -0.39
N VAL A 62 25.04 17.20 -1.45
CA VAL A 62 24.29 17.40 -2.70
C VAL A 62 23.97 16.07 -3.37
N ARG A 63 24.92 15.13 -3.37
CA ARG A 63 24.74 13.81 -3.97
C ARG A 63 23.72 12.97 -3.20
N ILE A 64 23.80 12.94 -1.87
CA ILE A 64 22.82 12.25 -1.01
C ILE A 64 21.42 12.80 -1.30
N ARG A 65 21.26 14.14 -1.27
CA ARG A 65 19.98 14.80 -1.53
C ARG A 65 19.47 14.53 -2.95
N ALA A 66 20.35 14.54 -3.95
CA ALA A 66 20.00 14.25 -5.34
C ALA A 66 19.56 12.80 -5.52
N PHE A 67 20.25 11.81 -4.93
CA PHE A 67 19.81 10.41 -4.98
C PHE A 67 18.45 10.19 -4.32
N LEU A 68 18.16 10.87 -3.20
CA LEU A 68 16.82 10.84 -2.60
C LEU A 68 15.75 11.42 -3.54
N ALA A 69 16.05 12.53 -4.24
CA ALA A 69 15.15 13.07 -5.25
C ALA A 69 14.94 12.09 -6.41
N LEU A 70 16.01 11.48 -6.95
CA LEU A 70 15.91 10.46 -7.98
C LEU A 70 15.05 9.26 -7.53
N ALA A 71 15.21 8.82 -6.28
CA ALA A 71 14.40 7.78 -5.66
C ALA A 71 12.90 8.14 -5.66
N ARG A 72 12.56 9.40 -5.35
CA ARG A 72 11.16 9.88 -5.31
C ARG A 72 10.58 10.12 -6.70
N LEU A 73 11.41 10.47 -7.68
CA LEU A 73 11.03 10.57 -9.08
C LEU A 73 10.67 9.19 -9.67
N GLN A 74 11.48 8.16 -9.35
CA GLN A 74 11.32 6.78 -9.85
C GLN A 74 11.41 6.66 -11.38
N ALA A 75 12.20 7.51 -12.02
CA ALA A 75 12.34 7.51 -13.48
C ALA A 75 13.36 6.44 -13.92
N PRO A 76 12.99 5.47 -14.79
CA PRO A 76 13.93 4.45 -15.28
C PRO A 76 15.18 5.02 -15.96
N SER A 77 15.08 6.21 -16.55
CA SER A 77 16.20 6.93 -17.20
C SER A 77 17.33 7.30 -16.24
N THR A 78 17.12 7.27 -14.92
CA THR A 78 18.13 7.61 -13.92
C THR A 78 19.01 6.43 -13.52
N LEU A 79 18.80 5.25 -14.13
CA LEU A 79 19.52 4.02 -13.81
C LEU A 79 21.04 4.18 -13.89
N ASP A 80 21.54 4.92 -14.89
CA ASP A 80 22.98 5.19 -15.05
C ASP A 80 23.58 5.91 -13.83
N ALA A 81 22.90 6.94 -13.31
CA ALA A 81 23.35 7.66 -12.12
C ALA A 81 23.31 6.76 -10.88
N VAL A 82 22.27 5.95 -10.73
CA VAL A 82 22.15 4.99 -9.62
C VAL A 82 23.32 3.99 -9.65
N GLU A 83 23.69 3.47 -10.82
CA GLU A 83 24.85 2.57 -10.95
C GLU A 83 26.18 3.23 -10.58
N VAL A 84 26.34 4.52 -10.88
CA VAL A 84 27.53 5.28 -10.47
C VAL A 84 27.56 5.45 -8.96
N GLY A 85 26.44 5.84 -8.34
CA GLY A 85 26.33 5.97 -6.89
C GLY A 85 26.57 4.66 -6.13
N LEU A 86 26.14 3.53 -6.69
CA LEU A 86 26.40 2.19 -6.13
C LEU A 86 27.88 1.79 -6.16
N LYS A 87 28.73 2.51 -6.90
CA LYS A 87 30.18 2.33 -6.95
C LYS A 87 30.93 3.35 -6.10
N ASP A 88 30.21 4.22 -5.39
CA ASP A 88 30.83 5.31 -4.67
C ASP A 88 31.64 4.83 -3.46
N GLY A 89 32.76 5.52 -3.20
CA GLY A 89 33.60 5.25 -2.05
C GLY A 89 33.03 5.79 -0.74
N GLU A 90 32.18 6.82 -0.80
CA GLU A 90 31.54 7.42 0.36
C GLU A 90 30.32 6.58 0.81
N PRO A 91 30.33 5.97 2.01
CA PRO A 91 29.26 5.07 2.45
C PRO A 91 27.87 5.70 2.45
N SER A 92 27.78 6.98 2.85
CA SER A 92 26.52 7.73 2.90
C SER A 92 25.92 7.96 1.52
N VAL A 93 26.74 8.23 0.50
CA VAL A 93 26.27 8.36 -0.89
C VAL A 93 25.88 7.00 -1.47
N LYS A 94 26.69 5.97 -1.21
CA LYS A 94 26.39 4.59 -1.59
C LYS A 94 25.05 4.13 -1.02
N GLN A 95 24.77 4.46 0.25
CA GLN A 95 23.49 4.19 0.91
C GLN A 95 22.32 4.89 0.19
N ALA A 96 22.46 6.19 -0.11
CA ALA A 96 21.42 6.95 -0.81
C ALA A 96 21.14 6.38 -2.22
N ALA A 97 22.19 5.97 -2.94
CA ALA A 97 22.07 5.32 -4.24
C ALA A 97 21.44 3.92 -4.14
N ALA A 98 21.79 3.14 -3.11
CA ALA A 98 21.14 1.86 -2.83
C ALA A 98 19.65 2.04 -2.53
N PHE A 99 19.30 3.03 -1.70
CA PHE A 99 17.90 3.37 -1.44
C PHE A 99 17.16 3.73 -2.73
N ALA A 100 17.75 4.58 -3.58
CA ALA A 100 17.20 4.92 -4.89
C ALA A 100 17.00 3.70 -5.79
N ALA A 101 17.96 2.77 -5.82
CA ALA A 101 17.84 1.49 -6.53
C ALA A 101 16.65 0.66 -6.01
N GLY A 102 16.51 0.51 -4.70
CA GLY A 102 15.42 -0.24 -4.09
C GLY A 102 14.04 0.38 -4.38
N VAL A 103 13.92 1.71 -4.34
CA VAL A 103 12.67 2.42 -4.67
C VAL A 103 12.38 2.33 -6.17
N LEU A 104 13.40 2.43 -7.04
CA LEU A 104 13.26 2.23 -8.48
C LEU A 104 12.79 0.80 -8.83
N ALA A 105 13.22 -0.21 -8.06
CA ALA A 105 12.71 -1.58 -8.18
C ALA A 105 11.23 -1.75 -7.75
N LEU A 106 10.67 -0.74 -7.08
CA LEU A 106 9.26 -0.63 -6.69
C LEU A 106 8.49 0.36 -7.59
N SER A 107 9.12 0.85 -8.67
CA SER A 107 8.56 1.89 -9.53
C SER A 107 7.17 1.56 -10.06
N TRP A 108 6.32 2.58 -10.09
CA TRP A 108 4.97 2.49 -10.64
C TRP A 108 4.95 2.35 -12.17
N GLU A 109 6.02 2.79 -12.83
CA GLU A 109 6.34 2.41 -14.20
C GLU A 109 7.30 1.20 -14.14
N PRO A 110 6.84 -0.03 -14.43
CA PRO A 110 7.68 -1.20 -14.23
C PRO A 110 8.94 -1.17 -15.10
N LEU A 111 10.08 -1.49 -14.47
CA LEU A 111 11.33 -1.75 -15.18
C LEU A 111 11.18 -2.94 -16.14
N THR A 112 11.76 -2.82 -17.32
CA THR A 112 11.92 -3.90 -18.30
C THR A 112 12.77 -5.05 -17.71
N PRO A 113 12.68 -6.27 -18.26
CA PRO A 113 13.56 -7.37 -17.87
C PRO A 113 15.05 -7.02 -17.96
N GLU A 114 15.45 -6.25 -18.98
CA GLU A 114 16.82 -5.79 -19.19
C GLU A 114 17.27 -4.79 -18.12
N GLU A 115 16.45 -3.77 -17.83
CA GLU A 115 16.70 -2.79 -16.76
C GLU A 115 16.77 -3.46 -15.39
N LYS A 116 15.88 -4.42 -15.09
CA LYS A 116 15.91 -5.20 -13.85
C LYS A 116 17.20 -6.01 -13.72
N SER A 117 17.58 -6.70 -14.79
CA SER A 117 18.81 -7.51 -14.81
C SER A 117 20.05 -6.64 -14.65
N ARG A 118 20.05 -5.45 -15.26
CA ARG A 118 21.11 -4.46 -15.11
C ARG A 118 21.22 -3.94 -13.68
N LEU A 119 20.10 -3.53 -13.08
CA LEU A 119 20.05 -3.08 -11.69
C LEU A 119 20.47 -4.18 -10.71
N ALA A 120 20.10 -5.44 -10.96
CA ALA A 120 20.51 -6.58 -10.16
C ALA A 120 22.04 -6.72 -10.14
N ARG A 121 22.69 -6.72 -11.31
CA ARG A 121 24.16 -6.79 -11.40
C ARG A 121 24.84 -5.65 -10.65
N ALA A 122 24.31 -4.44 -10.75
CA ALA A 122 24.87 -3.27 -10.06
C ALA A 122 24.79 -3.40 -8.53
N LEU A 123 23.62 -3.80 -8.00
CA LEU A 123 23.42 -4.03 -6.57
C LEU A 123 24.30 -5.17 -6.04
N LEU A 124 24.34 -6.32 -6.74
CA LEU A 124 25.15 -7.47 -6.37
C LEU A 124 26.65 -7.14 -6.33
N ALA A 125 27.13 -6.35 -7.27
CA ALA A 125 28.51 -5.90 -7.30
C ALA A 125 28.82 -4.90 -6.17
N SER A 126 27.87 -4.01 -5.84
CA SER A 126 28.01 -3.05 -4.74
C SER A 126 28.03 -3.73 -3.36
N GLU A 127 27.13 -4.68 -3.15
CA GLU A 127 27.07 -5.50 -1.93
C GLU A 127 28.36 -6.32 -1.76
N TYR A 128 28.83 -6.96 -2.84
CA TYR A 128 30.06 -7.73 -2.80
C TYR A 128 31.28 -6.87 -2.45
N ARG A 129 31.45 -5.70 -3.09
CA ARG A 129 32.56 -4.78 -2.78
C ARG A 129 32.52 -4.29 -1.35
N THR A 130 31.35 -3.87 -0.87
CA THR A 130 31.18 -3.36 0.49
C THR A 130 31.54 -4.42 1.53
N ARG A 131 31.19 -5.69 1.29
CA ARG A 131 31.61 -6.81 2.15
C ARG A 131 33.12 -7.05 2.11
N GLN A 132 33.75 -6.95 0.94
CA GLN A 132 35.21 -7.11 0.81
C GLN A 132 35.98 -5.97 1.49
N GLU A 133 35.47 -4.74 1.42
CA GLU A 133 36.01 -3.56 2.11
C GLU A 133 35.97 -3.75 3.65
N ALA A 134 34.95 -4.42 4.17
CA ALA A 134 34.85 -4.81 5.57
C ALA A 134 35.71 -6.03 5.96
N GLY A 135 36.58 -6.53 5.07
CA GLY A 135 37.44 -7.69 5.32
C GLY A 135 36.68 -9.00 5.50
N GLY A 136 35.40 -9.05 5.12
CA GLY A 136 34.51 -10.18 5.40
C GLY A 136 34.13 -10.34 6.88
N ASP A 137 34.41 -9.34 7.73
CA ASP A 137 34.00 -9.33 9.13
C ASP A 137 32.54 -8.86 9.26
N ASP A 138 31.66 -9.81 9.57
CA ASP A 138 30.23 -9.55 9.79
C ASP A 138 30.00 -8.51 10.89
N ARG A 139 30.87 -8.43 11.91
CA ARG A 139 30.73 -7.44 13.00
C ARG A 139 31.03 -6.03 12.52
N ALA A 140 32.04 -5.88 11.66
CA ALA A 140 32.34 -4.59 11.04
C ALA A 140 31.16 -4.10 10.17
N LEU A 141 30.52 -5.03 9.44
CA LEU A 141 29.33 -4.74 8.65
C LEU A 141 28.09 -4.40 9.49
N GLU A 142 28.01 -4.82 10.76
CA GLU A 142 26.92 -4.48 11.67
C GLU A 142 27.10 -3.09 12.31
N VAL A 143 28.35 -2.65 12.53
CA VAL A 143 28.68 -1.36 13.19
C VAL A 143 28.57 -0.16 12.23
N ASP A 144 28.91 -0.31 10.95
CA ASP A 144 28.80 0.74 9.91
C ASP A 144 27.75 0.39 8.82
N SER A 145 26.60 -0.08 9.30
CA SER A 145 25.71 -0.96 8.53
C SER A 145 24.70 -0.27 7.61
N GLY A 146 24.60 1.06 7.63
CA GLY A 146 23.54 1.80 6.91
C GLY A 146 23.49 1.47 5.42
N ALA A 147 24.65 1.55 4.75
CA ALA A 147 24.77 1.25 3.32
C ALA A 147 24.50 -0.23 3.02
N TYR A 148 25.09 -1.14 3.81
CA TYR A 148 24.99 -2.58 3.57
C TYR A 148 23.57 -3.12 3.81
N LEU A 149 22.91 -2.72 4.89
CA LEU A 149 21.51 -3.08 5.16
C LEU A 149 20.59 -2.54 4.06
N THR A 150 20.84 -1.33 3.56
CA THR A 150 20.07 -0.75 2.46
C THR A 150 20.27 -1.52 1.15
N LEU A 151 21.47 -2.06 0.89
CA LEU A 151 21.73 -2.95 -0.24
C LEU A 151 20.95 -4.26 -0.12
N ILE A 152 20.95 -4.90 1.06
CA ILE A 152 20.14 -6.10 1.36
C ILE A 152 18.65 -5.84 1.11
N ASP A 153 18.14 -4.71 1.59
CA ASP A 153 16.75 -4.29 1.39
C ASP A 153 16.40 -4.10 -0.08
N SER A 154 17.33 -3.50 -0.82
CA SER A 154 17.15 -3.19 -2.24
C SER A 154 17.17 -4.45 -3.10
N LEU A 155 17.99 -5.44 -2.75
CA LEU A 155 17.96 -6.77 -3.35
C LEU A 155 16.62 -7.48 -3.09
N GLY A 156 16.09 -7.41 -1.87
CA GLY A 156 14.79 -8.00 -1.53
C GLY A 156 13.63 -7.32 -2.26
N LYS A 157 13.69 -5.99 -2.39
CA LYS A 157 12.75 -5.23 -3.22
C LYS A 157 12.86 -5.69 -4.68
N LEU A 158 14.06 -5.84 -5.25
CA LEU A 158 14.22 -6.24 -6.65
C LEU A 158 13.72 -7.67 -6.94
N GLY A 159 14.02 -8.62 -6.07
CA GLY A 159 13.47 -9.98 -6.11
C GLY A 159 13.80 -10.79 -7.37
N THR A 160 14.87 -10.46 -8.08
CA THR A 160 15.37 -11.29 -9.20
C THR A 160 15.97 -12.60 -8.68
N PRO A 161 16.06 -13.67 -9.50
CA PRO A 161 16.68 -14.93 -9.08
C PRO A 161 18.08 -14.75 -8.47
N ASP A 162 18.95 -13.95 -9.10
CA ASP A 162 20.30 -13.69 -8.58
C ASP A 162 20.28 -12.91 -7.25
N ALA A 163 19.33 -11.98 -7.08
CA ALA A 163 19.16 -11.26 -5.83
C ALA A 163 18.69 -12.19 -4.70
N VAL A 164 17.75 -13.09 -5.00
CA VAL A 164 17.29 -14.13 -4.07
C VAL A 164 18.45 -15.05 -3.68
N ALA A 165 19.20 -15.58 -4.65
CA ALA A 165 20.35 -16.44 -4.38
C ALA A 165 21.38 -15.75 -3.47
N ARG A 166 21.70 -14.48 -3.76
CA ARG A 166 22.60 -13.68 -2.91
C ARG A 166 22.05 -13.52 -1.49
N LEU A 167 20.76 -13.22 -1.33
CA LEU A 167 20.17 -13.08 0.00
C LEU A 167 20.14 -14.41 0.77
N VAL A 168 19.94 -15.53 0.08
CA VAL A 168 20.04 -16.87 0.69
C VAL A 168 21.43 -17.08 1.29
N GLU A 169 22.51 -16.76 0.56
CA GLU A 169 23.88 -16.83 1.11
C GLU A 169 24.03 -16.03 2.42
N ARG A 170 23.27 -14.92 2.55
CA ARG A 170 23.36 -14.00 3.70
C ARG A 170 22.62 -14.48 4.94
N LEU A 171 21.82 -15.54 4.83
CA LEU A 171 21.22 -16.20 5.99
C LEU A 171 22.23 -16.90 6.89
N SER A 172 23.45 -17.15 6.39
CA SER A 172 24.54 -17.77 7.16
C SER A 172 25.44 -16.78 7.90
N LEU A 173 25.19 -15.47 7.77
CA LEU A 173 25.96 -14.42 8.46
C LEU A 173 25.50 -14.24 9.92
N GLY A 174 26.11 -13.27 10.60
CA GLY A 174 25.71 -12.80 11.93
C GLY A 174 24.19 -12.55 12.08
N PRO A 175 23.63 -12.68 13.29
CA PRO A 175 22.18 -12.64 13.54
C PRO A 175 21.44 -11.43 12.95
N VAL A 176 22.03 -10.24 13.01
CA VAL A 176 21.37 -9.01 12.55
C VAL A 176 21.27 -9.02 11.02
N LEU A 177 22.37 -9.36 10.34
CA LEU A 177 22.43 -9.45 8.88
C LEU A 177 21.56 -10.59 8.35
N ALA A 178 21.61 -11.77 8.98
CA ALA A 178 20.80 -12.91 8.59
C ALA A 178 19.30 -12.64 8.79
N GLY A 179 18.94 -11.99 9.90
CA GLY A 179 17.57 -11.51 10.15
C GLY A 179 17.09 -10.53 9.09
N ARG A 180 17.95 -9.58 8.69
CA ARG A 180 17.60 -8.62 7.63
C ARG A 180 17.48 -9.29 6.27
N ALA A 181 18.38 -10.20 5.93
CA ALA A 181 18.31 -10.98 4.69
C ALA A 181 17.04 -11.83 4.63
N ALA A 182 16.64 -12.44 5.76
CA ALA A 182 15.39 -13.19 5.85
C ALA A 182 14.17 -12.30 5.61
N LEU A 183 14.14 -11.11 6.22
CA LEU A 183 13.07 -10.15 5.98
C LEU A 183 13.01 -9.71 4.51
N ALA A 184 14.16 -9.43 3.90
CA ALA A 184 14.28 -9.05 2.49
C ALA A 184 13.80 -10.17 1.54
N LEU A 185 14.13 -11.44 1.84
CA LEU A 185 13.62 -12.61 1.12
C LEU A 185 12.10 -12.73 1.26
N GLY A 186 11.55 -12.53 2.46
CA GLY A 186 10.11 -12.55 2.67
C GLY A 186 9.39 -11.44 1.88
N VAL A 187 10.00 -10.25 1.76
CA VAL A 187 9.50 -9.16 0.90
C VAL A 187 9.53 -9.58 -0.57
N ALA A 188 10.61 -10.21 -1.03
CA ALA A 188 10.72 -10.74 -2.39
C ALA A 188 9.64 -11.80 -2.67
N GLY A 189 9.42 -12.75 -1.76
CA GLY A 189 8.40 -13.80 -1.88
C GLY A 189 6.98 -13.23 -1.96
N ARG A 190 6.67 -12.22 -1.14
CA ARG A 190 5.37 -11.52 -1.20
C ARG A 190 5.14 -10.80 -2.54
N ARG A 191 6.21 -10.43 -3.24
CA ARG A 191 6.18 -9.85 -4.59
C ARG A 191 6.20 -10.89 -5.71
N GLY A 192 6.18 -12.18 -5.37
CA GLY A 192 6.12 -13.29 -6.33
C GLY A 192 7.48 -13.86 -6.75
N ALA A 193 8.58 -13.48 -6.08
CA ALA A 193 9.86 -14.16 -6.30
C ALA A 193 9.80 -15.61 -5.81
N SER A 194 10.44 -16.53 -6.54
CA SER A 194 10.56 -17.93 -6.10
C SER A 194 11.51 -18.04 -4.91
N LEU A 195 11.08 -18.73 -3.84
CA LEU A 195 11.86 -18.99 -2.63
C LEU A 195 12.13 -20.49 -2.41
N ALA A 196 12.02 -21.29 -3.47
CA ALA A 196 12.11 -22.75 -3.38
C ALA A 196 13.46 -23.24 -2.82
N GLU A 197 14.54 -22.52 -3.11
CA GLU A 197 15.91 -22.91 -2.75
C GLU A 197 16.35 -22.48 -1.34
N VAL A 198 15.50 -21.78 -0.59
CA VAL A 198 15.82 -21.32 0.77
C VAL A 198 16.02 -22.52 1.71
N PRO A 199 17.19 -22.69 2.37
CA PRO A 199 17.40 -23.79 3.32
C PRO A 199 16.63 -23.55 4.62
N LEU A 200 15.66 -24.42 4.96
CA LEU A 200 14.85 -24.26 6.17
C LEU A 200 15.67 -24.29 7.46
N ALA A 201 16.72 -25.10 7.52
CA ALA A 201 17.59 -25.17 8.69
C ALA A 201 18.22 -23.82 9.07
N TRP A 202 18.52 -22.97 8.09
CA TRP A 202 19.02 -21.62 8.36
C TRP A 202 17.91 -20.74 8.94
N VAL A 203 16.70 -20.82 8.39
CA VAL A 203 15.55 -20.04 8.87
C VAL A 203 15.15 -20.46 10.30
N GLU A 204 15.19 -21.75 10.60
CA GLU A 204 15.00 -22.30 11.95
C GLU A 204 16.01 -21.74 12.96
N GLY A 205 17.29 -21.64 12.55
CA GLY A 205 18.34 -21.03 13.37
C GLY A 205 18.05 -19.57 13.76
N LEU A 206 17.34 -18.83 12.90
CA LEU A 206 16.94 -17.45 13.16
C LEU A 206 15.81 -17.32 14.19
N LEU A 207 15.01 -18.37 14.39
CA LEU A 207 13.88 -18.38 15.32
C LEU A 207 14.26 -18.80 16.75
N GLN A 208 15.51 -19.18 16.99
CA GLN A 208 15.93 -19.58 18.32
C GLN A 208 15.75 -18.44 19.33
N ALA A 209 15.28 -18.75 20.54
CA ALA A 209 14.95 -17.76 21.56
C ALA A 209 16.13 -16.82 21.95
N GLY A 210 17.38 -17.29 21.76
CA GLY A 210 18.59 -16.49 21.99
C GLY A 210 18.88 -15.42 20.93
N GLN A 211 18.18 -15.43 19.80
CA GLN A 211 18.36 -14.45 18.72
C GLN A 211 17.64 -13.13 19.05
N PRO A 212 18.11 -11.99 18.52
CA PRO A 212 17.39 -10.72 18.62
C PRO A 212 15.95 -10.82 18.08
N GLU A 213 15.01 -10.08 18.66
CA GLU A 213 13.61 -10.10 18.23
C GLU A 213 13.45 -9.77 16.75
N ALA A 214 14.18 -8.77 16.23
CA ALA A 214 14.16 -8.40 14.82
C ALA A 214 14.63 -9.55 13.91
N THR A 215 15.58 -10.38 14.38
CA THR A 215 16.06 -11.56 13.67
C THR A 215 15.00 -12.65 13.64
N ARG A 216 14.38 -12.94 14.80
CA ARG A 216 13.27 -13.90 14.88
C ARG A 216 12.09 -13.47 14.01
N TYR A 217 11.75 -12.18 14.02
CA TYR A 217 10.71 -11.61 13.15
C TYR A 217 11.06 -11.76 11.66
N GLY A 218 12.31 -11.46 11.27
CA GLY A 218 12.78 -11.69 9.90
C GLY A 218 12.66 -13.16 9.46
N GLY A 219 13.04 -14.09 10.34
CA GLY A 219 12.88 -15.53 10.12
C GLY A 219 11.42 -15.96 9.97
N ALA A 220 10.55 -15.52 10.90
CA ALA A 220 9.12 -15.81 10.85
C ALA A 220 8.45 -15.23 9.59
N TYR A 221 8.81 -13.99 9.23
CA TYR A 221 8.30 -13.34 8.02
C TYR A 221 8.74 -14.07 6.76
N LEU A 222 9.98 -14.56 6.71
CA LEU A 222 10.42 -15.43 5.63
C LEU A 222 9.59 -16.72 5.58
N LEU A 223 9.49 -17.46 6.68
CA LEU A 223 8.72 -18.72 6.74
C LEU A 223 7.28 -18.55 6.27
N ALA A 224 6.58 -17.52 6.73
CA ALA A 224 5.20 -17.25 6.35
C ALA A 224 5.05 -16.97 4.85
N ASN A 225 6.09 -16.47 4.19
CA ASN A 225 6.09 -16.18 2.75
C ASN A 225 6.76 -17.29 1.90
N LEU A 226 7.35 -18.33 2.51
CA LEU A 226 7.85 -19.50 1.78
C LEU A 226 6.72 -20.32 1.15
N LYS A 227 5.58 -20.44 1.86
CA LYS A 227 4.42 -21.25 1.45
C LYS A 227 4.76 -22.71 1.11
N ARG A 228 5.73 -23.28 1.82
CA ARG A 228 6.14 -24.69 1.66
C ARG A 228 5.60 -25.53 2.81
N SER A 229 5.12 -26.74 2.50
CA SER A 229 4.58 -27.67 3.51
C SER A 229 5.62 -28.17 4.51
N ASP A 230 6.90 -28.22 4.13
CA ASP A 230 8.00 -28.59 5.02
C ASP A 230 8.34 -27.51 6.07
N ALA A 231 7.82 -26.28 5.91
CA ALA A 231 7.93 -25.21 6.92
C ALA A 231 6.97 -25.39 8.11
N LEU A 232 6.13 -26.44 8.11
CA LEU A 232 5.10 -26.66 9.12
C LEU A 232 5.66 -26.81 10.54
N GLY A 233 6.73 -27.60 10.72
CA GLY A 233 7.38 -27.79 12.02
C GLY A 233 7.90 -26.47 12.62
N PRO A 234 8.73 -25.71 11.87
CA PRO A 234 9.21 -24.39 12.30
C PRO A 234 8.08 -23.40 12.63
N LEU A 235 7.02 -23.35 11.81
CA LEU A 235 5.86 -22.50 12.05
C LEU A 235 5.14 -22.84 13.36
N ARG A 236 4.95 -24.13 13.65
CA ARG A 236 4.38 -24.60 14.93
C ARG A 236 5.25 -24.18 16.12
N ALA A 237 6.57 -24.31 15.99
CA ALA A 237 7.51 -24.00 17.06
C ALA A 237 7.49 -22.51 17.46
N CYS A 238 7.34 -21.60 16.50
CA CYS A 238 7.33 -20.17 16.76
C CYS A 238 5.96 -19.58 17.17
N LEU A 239 4.90 -20.39 17.27
CA LEU A 239 3.63 -19.96 17.86
C LEU A 239 3.75 -19.61 19.36
N GLY A 240 4.76 -20.15 20.04
CA GLY A 240 5.05 -19.86 21.45
C GLY A 240 6.08 -18.77 21.69
N ASP A 241 6.50 -18.01 20.66
CA ASP A 241 7.53 -16.97 20.83
C ASP A 241 7.07 -15.87 21.80
N GLY A 242 8.00 -15.33 22.58
CA GLY A 242 7.71 -14.23 23.51
C GLY A 242 7.27 -12.94 22.79
N ALA A 243 7.76 -12.72 21.57
CA ALA A 243 7.40 -11.56 20.77
C ALA A 243 6.07 -11.78 20.03
N PRO A 244 5.05 -10.93 20.25
CA PRO A 244 3.73 -11.11 19.63
C PRO A 244 3.76 -11.02 18.11
N ASP A 245 4.64 -10.19 17.53
CA ASP A 245 4.73 -10.04 16.08
C ASP A 245 5.28 -11.30 15.42
N VAL A 246 6.14 -12.04 16.12
CA VAL A 246 6.62 -13.37 15.68
C VAL A 246 5.48 -14.37 15.72
N ARG A 247 4.74 -14.45 16.84
CA ARG A 247 3.58 -15.36 16.98
C ARG A 247 2.53 -15.13 15.89
N ALA A 248 2.13 -13.88 15.67
CA ALA A 248 1.15 -13.51 14.65
C ALA A 248 1.60 -13.95 13.26
N VAL A 249 2.83 -13.63 12.86
CA VAL A 249 3.36 -14.01 11.55
C VAL A 249 3.48 -15.54 11.40
N CYS A 250 3.84 -16.27 12.46
CA CYS A 250 3.85 -17.73 12.44
C CYS A 250 2.44 -18.32 12.29
N ALA A 251 1.46 -17.77 13.02
CA ALA A 251 0.06 -18.16 12.86
C ALA A 251 -0.42 -17.90 11.43
N LYS A 252 -0.04 -16.77 10.82
CA LYS A 252 -0.34 -16.45 9.42
C LYS A 252 0.19 -17.49 8.44
N GLY A 253 1.43 -17.92 8.63
CA GLY A 253 2.06 -18.94 7.79
C GLY A 253 1.29 -20.27 7.80
N LEU A 254 0.79 -20.69 8.97
CA LEU A 254 -0.06 -21.89 9.08
C LEU A 254 -1.40 -21.74 8.34
N GLY A 255 -1.90 -20.53 8.17
CA GLY A 255 -3.08 -20.28 7.34
C GLY A 255 -2.90 -20.72 5.89
N ASP A 256 -1.67 -20.69 5.37
CA ASP A 256 -1.37 -21.06 3.99
C ASP A 256 -0.98 -22.56 3.88
N VAL A 257 -0.16 -23.09 4.80
CA VAL A 257 0.40 -24.46 4.68
C VAL A 257 -0.07 -25.47 5.73
N GLY A 258 -0.76 -25.02 6.78
CA GLY A 258 -1.22 -25.86 7.88
C GLY A 258 -2.37 -26.81 7.52
N ALA A 259 -2.56 -27.81 8.37
CA ALA A 259 -3.59 -28.84 8.29
C ALA A 259 -4.60 -28.74 9.45
N SER A 260 -5.64 -29.57 9.43
CA SER A 260 -6.71 -29.52 10.44
C SER A 260 -6.21 -29.76 11.87
N GLU A 261 -5.13 -30.53 12.07
CA GLU A 261 -4.55 -30.71 13.42
C GLU A 261 -3.91 -29.43 13.99
N ASP A 262 -3.50 -28.49 13.14
CA ASP A 262 -2.93 -27.19 13.56
C ASP A 262 -3.97 -26.30 14.21
N ALA A 263 -5.25 -26.53 13.88
CA ALA A 263 -6.34 -25.70 14.36
C ALA A 263 -6.47 -25.69 15.89
N ALA A 264 -6.15 -26.80 16.56
CA ALA A 264 -6.19 -26.85 18.02
C ALA A 264 -5.12 -25.92 18.63
N VAL A 265 -3.91 -25.92 18.06
CA VAL A 265 -2.79 -25.10 18.55
C VAL A 265 -3.05 -23.62 18.26
N VAL A 266 -3.45 -23.29 17.03
CA VAL A 266 -3.82 -21.92 16.66
C VAL A 266 -5.03 -21.43 17.47
N GLY A 267 -5.98 -22.31 17.78
CA GLY A 267 -7.14 -22.01 18.62
C GLY A 267 -6.79 -21.42 19.99
N THR A 268 -5.68 -21.85 20.58
CA THR A 268 -5.20 -21.30 21.87
C THR A 268 -4.84 -19.82 21.79
N LEU A 269 -4.40 -19.35 20.60
CA LEU A 269 -4.01 -17.96 20.36
C LEU A 269 -5.22 -17.01 20.23
N LEU A 270 -6.44 -17.52 20.10
CA LEU A 270 -7.65 -16.68 20.12
C LEU A 270 -7.82 -15.93 21.46
N ALA A 271 -7.24 -16.46 22.53
CA ALA A 271 -7.24 -15.86 23.85
C ALA A 271 -6.00 -14.99 24.14
N ASP A 272 -5.10 -14.81 23.16
CA ASP A 272 -3.91 -13.96 23.33
C ASP A 272 -4.33 -12.54 23.72
N GLU A 273 -3.61 -11.94 24.68
CA GLU A 273 -3.88 -10.59 25.17
C GLU A 273 -3.55 -9.53 24.12
N VAL A 274 -2.71 -9.87 23.13
CA VAL A 274 -2.33 -8.98 22.05
C VAL A 274 -3.34 -9.12 20.89
N PRO A 275 -4.12 -8.07 20.58
CA PRO A 275 -5.26 -8.14 19.65
C PRO A 275 -4.91 -8.66 18.25
N ARG A 276 -3.75 -8.25 17.72
CA ARG A 276 -3.25 -8.67 16.41
C ARG A 276 -2.90 -10.16 16.33
N VAL A 277 -2.44 -10.77 17.43
CA VAL A 277 -2.18 -12.22 17.49
C VAL A 277 -3.50 -12.99 17.43
N ALA A 278 -4.47 -12.60 18.26
CA ALA A 278 -5.81 -13.19 18.26
C ALA A 278 -6.51 -13.00 16.90
N ALA A 279 -6.32 -11.84 16.26
CA ALA A 279 -6.86 -11.57 14.93
C ALA A 279 -6.28 -12.46 13.84
N GLU A 280 -4.96 -12.64 13.82
CA GLU A 280 -4.34 -13.52 12.84
C GLU A 280 -4.68 -15.00 13.12
N ALA A 281 -4.81 -15.39 14.39
CA ALA A 281 -5.31 -16.72 14.75
C ALA A 281 -6.72 -16.97 14.20
N ALA A 282 -7.64 -16.02 14.36
CA ALA A 282 -9.00 -16.13 13.80
C ALA A 282 -8.99 -16.24 12.27
N ARG A 283 -8.16 -15.43 11.58
CA ARG A 283 -7.99 -15.47 10.13
C ARG A 283 -7.43 -16.81 9.67
N THR A 284 -6.41 -17.33 10.35
CA THR A 284 -5.81 -18.63 10.07
C THR A 284 -6.80 -19.77 10.26
N LEU A 285 -7.55 -19.78 11.34
CA LEU A 285 -8.59 -20.80 11.57
C LEU A 285 -9.68 -20.74 10.50
N ALA A 286 -10.09 -19.56 10.06
CA ALA A 286 -11.04 -19.41 8.97
C ALA A 286 -10.50 -19.98 7.64
N LYS A 287 -9.22 -19.73 7.32
CA LYS A 287 -8.55 -20.34 6.16
C LYS A 287 -8.46 -21.87 6.28
N LEU A 288 -8.15 -22.40 7.46
CA LEU A 288 -8.12 -23.85 7.72
C LEU A 288 -9.52 -24.45 7.58
N ALA A 289 -10.54 -23.79 8.12
CA ALA A 289 -11.93 -24.22 8.03
C ALA A 289 -12.43 -24.29 6.57
N ALA A 290 -11.97 -23.40 5.70
CA ALA A 290 -12.28 -23.44 4.27
C ALA A 290 -11.77 -24.71 3.55
N ARG A 291 -10.83 -25.45 4.16
CA ARG A 291 -10.25 -26.70 3.63
C ARG A 291 -10.81 -27.96 4.32
N CYS A 292 -11.70 -27.82 5.31
CA CYS A 292 -12.27 -28.95 6.03
C CYS A 292 -13.25 -29.76 5.17
N SER A 293 -13.25 -31.09 5.35
CA SER A 293 -14.24 -32.01 4.82
C SER A 293 -14.80 -32.88 5.96
N GLY A 294 -15.96 -32.52 6.52
CA GLY A 294 -16.57 -33.20 7.67
C GLY A 294 -16.32 -32.49 8.99
N ASP A 295 -16.00 -33.26 10.05
CA ASP A 295 -15.66 -32.70 11.37
C ASP A 295 -14.47 -31.74 11.24
N CYS A 296 -14.61 -30.56 11.83
CA CYS A 296 -13.68 -29.46 11.58
C CYS A 296 -13.27 -28.78 12.88
N THR A 297 -12.13 -29.20 13.42
CA THR A 297 -11.51 -28.62 14.62
C THR A 297 -11.33 -27.11 14.51
N ALA A 298 -11.09 -26.57 13.30
CA ALA A 298 -10.98 -25.13 13.08
C ALA A 298 -12.28 -24.38 13.34
N LEU A 299 -13.42 -24.93 12.93
CA LEU A 299 -14.73 -24.36 13.23
C LEU A 299 -15.05 -24.43 14.72
N ASP A 300 -14.69 -25.54 15.36
CA ASP A 300 -14.91 -25.72 16.80
C ASP A 300 -14.01 -24.77 17.62
N ALA A 301 -12.75 -24.58 17.21
CA ALA A 301 -11.83 -23.62 17.81
C ALA A 301 -12.35 -22.17 17.70
N LEU A 302 -12.91 -21.79 16.54
CA LEU A 302 -13.47 -20.44 16.33
C LEU A 302 -14.64 -20.12 17.26
N ALA A 303 -15.37 -21.12 17.77
CA ALA A 303 -16.38 -20.89 18.80
C ALA A 303 -15.78 -20.33 20.10
N GLY A 304 -14.48 -20.55 20.33
CA GLY A 304 -13.71 -19.97 21.44
C GLY A 304 -13.61 -18.44 21.43
N LEU A 305 -14.06 -17.76 20.37
CA LEU A 305 -14.17 -16.30 20.34
C LEU A 305 -15.28 -15.76 21.25
N ALA A 306 -16.34 -16.55 21.51
CA ALA A 306 -17.55 -16.11 22.20
C ALA A 306 -17.32 -15.34 23.53
N PRO A 307 -16.40 -15.77 24.43
CA PRO A 307 -16.11 -15.02 25.66
C PRO A 307 -15.61 -13.58 25.43
N GLY A 308 -15.01 -13.31 24.27
CA GLY A 308 -14.53 -11.98 23.88
C GLY A 308 -15.65 -10.93 23.79
N ALA A 309 -16.90 -11.34 23.49
CA ALA A 309 -18.04 -10.43 23.44
C ALA A 309 -18.25 -9.69 24.77
N GLY A 310 -18.06 -10.37 25.91
CA GLY A 310 -18.15 -9.74 27.22
C GLY A 310 -17.05 -8.71 27.48
N ARG A 311 -15.86 -8.88 26.89
CA ARG A 311 -14.78 -7.87 27.00
C ARG A 311 -15.14 -6.61 26.21
N VAL A 312 -15.63 -6.78 24.97
CA VAL A 312 -16.11 -5.67 24.14
C VAL A 312 -17.22 -4.90 24.86
N ALA A 313 -18.19 -5.61 25.46
CA ALA A 313 -19.26 -4.98 26.24
C ALA A 313 -18.72 -4.12 27.41
N ARG A 314 -17.61 -4.53 28.02
CA ARG A 314 -16.92 -3.80 29.09
C ARG A 314 -15.97 -2.70 28.61
N GLY A 315 -15.96 -2.40 27.31
CA GLY A 315 -15.17 -1.31 26.73
C GLY A 315 -13.79 -1.70 26.20
N ASP A 316 -13.42 -2.97 26.22
CA ASP A 316 -12.22 -3.46 25.53
C ASP A 316 -12.55 -3.70 24.05
N SER A 317 -12.52 -2.63 23.26
CA SER A 317 -12.79 -2.67 21.81
C SER A 317 -11.78 -3.52 21.04
N ALA A 318 -10.55 -3.62 21.54
CA ALA A 318 -9.48 -4.38 20.92
C ALA A 318 -9.78 -5.88 20.88
N ALA A 319 -10.54 -6.39 21.86
CA ALA A 319 -11.10 -7.76 21.83
C ALA A 319 -11.97 -8.04 20.59
N GLY A 320 -12.51 -7.02 19.94
CA GLY A 320 -13.27 -7.11 18.70
C GLY A 320 -12.42 -7.40 17.46
N HIS A 321 -11.09 -7.26 17.52
CA HIS A 321 -10.21 -7.44 16.35
C HIS A 321 -10.28 -8.86 15.79
N ALA A 322 -10.34 -9.89 16.63
CA ALA A 322 -10.45 -11.27 16.18
C ALA A 322 -11.81 -11.57 15.51
N TRP A 323 -12.86 -10.93 15.99
CA TRP A 323 -14.20 -11.00 15.41
C TRP A 323 -14.26 -10.30 14.05
N LEU A 324 -13.67 -9.11 13.95
CA LEU A 324 -13.57 -8.35 12.71
C LEU A 324 -12.72 -9.11 11.67
N ALA A 325 -11.59 -9.69 12.08
CA ALA A 325 -10.73 -10.48 11.21
C ALA A 325 -11.44 -11.73 10.66
N LEU A 326 -12.20 -12.44 11.51
CA LEU A 326 -13.04 -13.56 11.09
C LEU A 326 -14.11 -13.12 10.08
N ALA A 327 -14.81 -12.03 10.37
CA ALA A 327 -15.86 -11.52 9.49
C ALA A 327 -15.32 -11.11 8.11
N GLN A 328 -14.18 -10.41 8.08
CA GLN A 328 -13.52 -10.00 6.84
C GLN A 328 -12.98 -11.18 6.02
N GLN A 329 -12.48 -12.22 6.70
CA GLN A 329 -11.99 -13.44 6.06
C GLN A 329 -13.13 -14.33 5.53
N GLY A 330 -14.28 -14.32 6.22
CA GLY A 330 -15.43 -15.15 5.92
C GLY A 330 -15.23 -16.62 6.31
N LEU A 331 -16.33 -17.38 6.30
CA LEU A 331 -16.32 -18.83 6.52
C LEU A 331 -17.08 -19.55 5.40
N PRO A 332 -16.70 -20.80 5.08
CA PRO A 332 -17.53 -21.64 4.20
C PRO A 332 -18.90 -21.88 4.84
N GLU A 333 -19.87 -22.37 4.05
CA GLU A 333 -21.24 -22.59 4.53
C GLU A 333 -21.32 -23.51 5.77
N ALA A 334 -20.45 -24.51 5.87
CA ALA A 334 -20.33 -25.36 7.06
C ALA A 334 -20.05 -24.56 8.36
N GLY A 335 -19.43 -23.39 8.25
CA GLY A 335 -19.13 -22.48 9.35
C GLY A 335 -20.30 -21.56 9.75
N ARG A 336 -21.44 -21.60 9.04
CA ARG A 336 -22.62 -20.77 9.37
C ARG A 336 -23.08 -20.94 10.81
N ARG A 337 -23.03 -22.16 11.36
CA ARG A 337 -23.36 -22.44 12.77
C ARG A 337 -22.50 -21.63 13.76
N VAL A 338 -21.23 -21.43 13.42
CA VAL A 338 -20.28 -20.66 14.24
C VAL A 338 -20.64 -19.19 14.19
N LEU A 339 -20.90 -18.63 13.00
CA LEU A 339 -21.31 -17.23 12.85
C LEU A 339 -22.61 -16.93 13.62
N VAL A 340 -23.61 -17.82 13.54
CA VAL A 340 -24.85 -17.69 14.32
C VAL A 340 -24.60 -17.71 15.83
N SER A 341 -23.76 -18.65 16.29
CA SER A 341 -23.38 -18.75 17.72
C SER A 341 -22.67 -17.48 18.20
N LEU A 342 -21.72 -16.97 17.42
CA LEU A 342 -20.97 -15.76 17.73
C LEU A 342 -21.88 -14.51 17.77
N ARG A 343 -22.81 -14.35 16.82
CA ARG A 343 -23.81 -13.28 16.87
C ARG A 343 -24.69 -13.36 18.11
N ARG A 344 -25.09 -14.56 18.52
CA ARG A 344 -25.83 -14.77 19.77
C ARG A 344 -25.00 -14.33 20.98
N ALA A 345 -23.71 -14.67 21.05
CA ALA A 345 -22.85 -14.25 22.14
C ALA A 345 -22.73 -12.71 22.24
N LEU A 346 -22.73 -11.98 21.12
CA LEU A 346 -22.80 -10.51 21.14
C LEU A 346 -24.11 -9.99 21.73
N GLN A 347 -25.24 -10.63 21.39
CA GLN A 347 -26.56 -10.28 21.94
C GLN A 347 -26.66 -10.58 23.44
N GLU A 348 -26.14 -11.72 23.87
CA GLU A 348 -26.10 -12.13 25.29
C GLU A 348 -25.18 -11.24 26.12
N ALA A 349 -24.15 -10.64 25.51
CA ALA A 349 -23.26 -9.68 26.16
C ALA A 349 -23.86 -8.26 26.26
N ALA A 350 -24.91 -7.95 25.49
CA ALA A 350 -25.49 -6.60 25.43
C ALA A 350 -25.95 -6.02 26.79
N PRO A 351 -26.52 -6.80 27.73
CA PRO A 351 -26.85 -6.29 29.07
C PRO A 351 -25.64 -5.83 29.89
N GLY A 352 -24.43 -6.29 29.56
CA GLY A 352 -23.18 -5.95 30.25
C GLY A 352 -22.46 -4.72 29.67
N VAL A 353 -23.09 -3.98 28.76
CA VAL A 353 -22.49 -2.81 28.09
C VAL A 353 -22.28 -1.65 29.06
N VAL A 354 -21.05 -1.12 29.09
CA VAL A 354 -20.66 -0.05 30.04
C VAL A 354 -20.66 1.36 29.44
N SER A 355 -20.74 1.51 28.12
CA SER A 355 -20.71 2.81 27.43
C SER A 355 -21.42 2.78 26.08
N GLU A 356 -21.80 3.96 25.56
CA GLU A 356 -22.33 4.12 24.20
C GLU A 356 -21.36 3.58 23.14
N GLY A 357 -20.05 3.80 23.32
CA GLY A 357 -19.01 3.26 22.43
C GLY A 357 -18.97 1.74 22.44
N ALA A 358 -19.02 1.10 23.61
CA ALA A 358 -19.08 -0.35 23.73
C ALA A 358 -20.36 -0.94 23.12
N ALA A 359 -21.50 -0.24 23.26
CA ALA A 359 -22.74 -0.59 22.59
C ALA A 359 -22.58 -0.57 21.05
N GLY A 360 -21.95 0.50 20.54
CA GLY A 360 -21.65 0.68 19.13
C GLY A 360 -20.75 -0.43 18.59
N ASP A 361 -19.70 -0.80 19.30
CA ASP A 361 -18.77 -1.87 18.91
C ASP A 361 -19.47 -3.21 18.77
N LEU A 362 -20.28 -3.61 19.77
CA LEU A 362 -21.04 -4.87 19.70
C LEU A 362 -21.97 -4.90 18.48
N MET A 363 -22.68 -3.81 18.23
CA MET A 363 -23.63 -3.73 17.12
C MET A 363 -22.94 -3.69 15.76
N ASN A 364 -21.78 -3.04 15.68
CA ASN A 364 -20.93 -3.06 14.50
C ASN A 364 -20.44 -4.48 14.22
N LEU A 365 -19.88 -5.18 15.22
CA LEU A 365 -19.43 -6.57 15.08
C LEU A 365 -20.57 -7.53 14.69
N ASP A 366 -21.77 -7.35 15.23
CA ASP A 366 -22.95 -8.11 14.81
C ASP A 366 -23.24 -7.92 13.31
N CYS A 367 -23.19 -6.68 12.82
CA CYS A 367 -23.35 -6.40 11.40
C CYS A 367 -22.22 -6.95 10.53
N ARG A 368 -20.97 -7.01 11.03
CA ARG A 368 -19.85 -7.64 10.31
C ARG A 368 -20.07 -9.13 10.13
N LEU A 369 -20.47 -9.83 11.20
CA LEU A 369 -20.79 -11.26 11.12
C LEU A 369 -22.03 -11.52 10.26
N ALA A 370 -23.05 -10.67 10.35
CA ALA A 370 -24.23 -10.73 9.49
C ALA A 370 -23.85 -10.63 8.01
N ALA A 371 -23.01 -9.66 7.64
CA ALA A 371 -22.54 -9.50 6.27
C ALA A 371 -21.70 -10.69 5.79
N ALA A 372 -20.86 -11.26 6.66
CA ALA A 372 -20.13 -12.49 6.35
C ALA A 372 -21.07 -13.67 6.08
N MET A 373 -22.20 -13.78 6.80
CA MET A 373 -23.24 -14.78 6.54
C MET A 373 -23.97 -14.53 5.21
N ASP A 374 -24.22 -13.27 4.87
CA ASP A 374 -24.81 -12.86 3.58
C ASP A 374 -23.90 -13.23 2.39
N ARG A 375 -22.57 -13.11 2.55
CA ARG A 375 -21.58 -13.61 1.57
C ARG A 375 -21.75 -15.12 1.30
N GLN A 376 -22.09 -15.94 2.29
CA GLN A 376 -22.17 -17.41 2.09
C GLN A 376 -23.20 -17.82 1.03
N HIS A 377 -24.32 -17.09 0.93
CA HIS A 377 -25.42 -17.39 0.00
C HIS A 377 -25.64 -16.33 -1.08
N GLY A 378 -24.94 -15.20 -1.01
CA GLY A 378 -25.00 -14.13 -2.01
C GLY A 378 -26.30 -13.32 -1.97
N ARG A 379 -26.92 -13.14 -0.80
CA ARG A 379 -28.18 -12.38 -0.59
C ARG A 379 -28.09 -11.48 0.64
N LEU A 380 -28.88 -10.42 0.69
CA LEU A 380 -28.93 -9.49 1.84
C LEU A 380 -30.04 -9.87 2.81
N ASP A 381 -29.84 -10.93 3.59
CA ASP A 381 -30.87 -11.42 4.53
C ASP A 381 -30.55 -11.04 5.99
N GLU A 382 -29.27 -11.03 6.34
CA GLU A 382 -28.79 -10.90 7.71
C GLU A 382 -28.49 -9.44 8.06
N VAL A 383 -27.86 -8.66 7.17
CA VAL A 383 -27.54 -7.24 7.44
C VAL A 383 -28.78 -6.37 7.61
N LEU A 384 -29.91 -6.77 7.01
CA LEU A 384 -31.19 -6.07 7.18
C LEU A 384 -31.69 -6.11 8.63
N ARG A 385 -31.24 -7.08 9.42
CA ARG A 385 -31.68 -7.35 10.80
C ARG A 385 -30.57 -7.17 11.84
N CYS A 386 -29.38 -6.73 11.43
CA CYS A 386 -28.24 -6.55 12.32
C CYS A 386 -28.22 -5.19 13.03
N GLY A 387 -27.39 -5.09 14.07
CA GLY A 387 -26.95 -3.81 14.65
C GLY A 387 -27.95 -3.11 15.56
N GLY A 388 -29.06 -3.77 15.91
CA GLY A 388 -29.99 -3.32 16.95
C GLY A 388 -30.57 -1.90 16.75
N GLY A 389 -30.64 -1.42 15.51
CA GLY A 389 -31.05 -0.04 15.17
C GLY A 389 -30.00 1.04 15.43
N ARG A 390 -28.80 0.69 15.93
CA ARG A 390 -27.69 1.63 16.17
C ARG A 390 -26.79 1.84 14.94
N VAL A 391 -26.73 0.85 14.04
CA VAL A 391 -25.97 0.96 12.78
C VAL A 391 -26.89 1.48 11.68
N ALA A 392 -26.50 2.63 11.10
CA ALA A 392 -27.26 3.27 10.03
C ALA A 392 -27.54 2.30 8.87
N GLU A 393 -28.75 2.36 8.31
CA GLU A 393 -29.20 1.47 7.22
C GLU A 393 -28.22 1.48 6.03
N ALA A 394 -27.82 2.67 5.58
CA ALA A 394 -26.88 2.80 4.47
C ALA A 394 -25.54 2.10 4.73
N SER A 395 -25.04 2.12 5.97
CA SER A 395 -23.81 1.42 6.36
C SER A 395 -24.01 -0.09 6.33
N ARG A 396 -25.16 -0.60 6.82
CA ARG A 396 -25.51 -2.02 6.78
C ARG A 396 -25.65 -2.55 5.35
N LEU A 397 -26.38 -1.81 4.50
CA LEU A 397 -26.58 -2.15 3.09
C LEU A 397 -25.27 -2.14 2.32
N ALA A 398 -24.46 -1.07 2.45
CA ALA A 398 -23.18 -0.99 1.77
C ALA A 398 -22.22 -2.11 2.19
N LEU A 399 -22.20 -2.45 3.48
CA LEU A 399 -21.43 -3.58 4.01
C LEU A 399 -21.89 -4.91 3.42
N GLY A 400 -23.19 -5.23 3.50
CA GLY A 400 -23.73 -6.48 2.96
C GLY A 400 -23.54 -6.62 1.45
N LEU A 401 -23.76 -5.54 0.68
CA LEU A 401 -23.59 -5.55 -0.78
C LEU A 401 -22.13 -5.81 -1.18
N ARG A 402 -21.14 -5.24 -0.46
CA ARG A 402 -19.71 -5.53 -0.69
C ARG A 402 -19.35 -6.97 -0.35
N GLU A 403 -19.93 -7.54 0.70
CA GLU A 403 -19.71 -8.94 1.06
C GLU A 403 -20.37 -9.88 0.03
N VAL A 404 -21.60 -9.58 -0.38
CA VAL A 404 -22.28 -10.30 -1.47
C VAL A 404 -21.47 -10.22 -2.76
N ALA A 405 -20.89 -9.07 -3.13
CA ALA A 405 -20.02 -8.93 -4.31
C ALA A 405 -18.90 -9.99 -4.34
N GLN A 406 -18.37 -10.36 -3.17
CA GLN A 406 -17.30 -11.33 -3.03
C GLN A 406 -17.78 -12.81 -2.93
N SER A 407 -19.09 -13.08 -3.03
CA SER A 407 -19.67 -14.43 -2.94
C SER A 407 -19.42 -15.28 -4.18
N GLY A 408 -19.13 -16.58 -3.97
CA GLY A 408 -19.12 -17.60 -5.02
C GLY A 408 -20.46 -18.30 -5.26
N ALA A 409 -21.48 -18.03 -4.43
CA ALA A 409 -22.81 -18.64 -4.52
C ALA A 409 -23.76 -17.84 -5.44
N ALA A 410 -24.76 -18.50 -6.02
CA ALA A 410 -25.86 -17.87 -6.77
C ALA A 410 -27.19 -18.03 -5.99
N PRO A 411 -28.12 -17.04 -6.00
CA PRO A 411 -28.41 -16.18 -7.15
C PRO A 411 -28.48 -14.66 -6.89
N GLY A 412 -27.94 -13.92 -7.87
CA GLY A 412 -28.55 -12.74 -8.45
C GLY A 412 -28.06 -11.39 -7.93
N ALA A 413 -27.12 -10.76 -8.65
CA ALA A 413 -26.98 -9.32 -8.57
C ALA A 413 -28.28 -8.55 -8.87
N GLY A 414 -29.33 -9.23 -9.35
CA GLY A 414 -30.70 -8.72 -9.44
C GLY A 414 -31.20 -8.06 -8.15
N GLU A 415 -30.87 -8.60 -6.97
CA GLU A 415 -31.23 -7.92 -5.72
C GLU A 415 -30.43 -6.61 -5.53
N ALA A 416 -29.17 -6.57 -5.96
CA ALA A 416 -28.35 -5.37 -5.92
C ALA A 416 -28.88 -4.25 -6.85
N VAL A 417 -29.55 -4.60 -7.95
CA VAL A 417 -30.09 -3.64 -8.93
C VAL A 417 -31.03 -2.60 -8.28
N ARG A 418 -31.86 -3.02 -7.31
CA ARG A 418 -32.78 -2.07 -6.63
C ARG A 418 -32.03 -0.99 -5.84
N TYR A 419 -30.81 -1.27 -5.42
CA TYR A 419 -29.98 -0.36 -4.64
C TYR A 419 -29.13 0.59 -5.50
N LEU A 420 -29.11 0.42 -6.83
CA LEU A 420 -28.48 1.39 -7.74
C LEU A 420 -29.16 2.77 -7.70
N LYS A 421 -30.44 2.82 -7.28
CA LYS A 421 -31.21 4.06 -7.13
C LYS A 421 -31.22 4.59 -5.68
N HIS A 422 -30.43 4.01 -4.79
CA HIS A 422 -30.38 4.43 -3.39
C HIS A 422 -29.86 5.88 -3.26
N ALA A 423 -30.33 6.62 -2.25
CA ALA A 423 -29.96 8.02 -2.05
C ALA A 423 -28.46 8.20 -1.73
N GLU A 424 -27.92 7.33 -0.88
CA GLU A 424 -26.52 7.34 -0.43
C GLU A 424 -25.56 6.74 -1.46
N ALA A 425 -24.50 7.46 -1.79
CA ALA A 425 -23.50 7.05 -2.79
C ALA A 425 -22.79 5.74 -2.42
N ARG A 426 -22.43 5.54 -1.14
CA ARG A 426 -21.79 4.31 -0.66
C ARG A 426 -22.59 3.04 -0.91
N VAL A 427 -23.93 3.15 -0.90
CA VAL A 427 -24.83 2.02 -1.19
C VAL A 427 -24.86 1.77 -2.69
N ARG A 428 -24.92 2.82 -3.51
CA ARG A 428 -24.84 2.71 -4.98
C ARG A 428 -23.51 2.09 -5.43
N LEU A 429 -22.38 2.50 -4.85
CA LEU A 429 -21.07 1.92 -5.14
C LEU A 429 -20.99 0.44 -4.78
N ALA A 430 -21.49 0.07 -3.60
CA ALA A 430 -21.53 -1.33 -3.19
C ALA A 430 -22.46 -2.17 -4.09
N ALA A 431 -23.58 -1.60 -4.55
CA ALA A 431 -24.48 -2.24 -5.50
C ALA A 431 -23.83 -2.40 -6.88
N LEU A 432 -23.13 -1.38 -7.39
CA LEU A 432 -22.36 -1.45 -8.64
C LEU A 432 -21.28 -2.53 -8.57
N ALA A 433 -20.57 -2.65 -7.44
CA ALA A 433 -19.58 -3.71 -7.22
C ALA A 433 -20.23 -5.11 -7.25
N ALA A 434 -21.39 -5.28 -6.61
CA ALA A 434 -22.14 -6.54 -6.63
C ALA A 434 -22.65 -6.92 -8.04
N VAL A 435 -23.09 -5.93 -8.83
CA VAL A 435 -23.49 -6.12 -10.24
C VAL A 435 -22.29 -6.40 -11.13
N ALA A 436 -21.18 -5.68 -10.98
CA ALA A 436 -19.97 -5.90 -11.76
C ALA A 436 -19.40 -7.31 -11.53
N ALA A 437 -19.41 -7.79 -10.28
CA ALA A 437 -18.96 -9.14 -9.95
C ALA A 437 -19.81 -10.24 -10.61
N ARG A 438 -21.11 -10.01 -10.79
CA ARG A 438 -22.07 -10.95 -11.40
C ARG A 438 -23.09 -10.20 -12.25
N PRO A 439 -22.74 -9.84 -13.50
CA PRO A 439 -23.58 -9.00 -14.35
C PRO A 439 -24.96 -9.61 -14.62
N VAL A 440 -26.02 -8.79 -14.54
CA VAL A 440 -27.40 -9.18 -14.86
C VAL A 440 -28.02 -8.19 -15.88
N PRO A 441 -28.72 -8.66 -16.93
CA PRO A 441 -29.20 -7.78 -18.01
C PRO A 441 -30.09 -6.62 -17.55
N GLU A 442 -30.93 -6.84 -16.54
CA GLU A 442 -31.83 -5.83 -15.98
C GLU A 442 -31.09 -4.65 -15.32
N ALA A 443 -29.80 -4.78 -15.00
CA ALA A 443 -28.98 -3.70 -14.45
C ALA A 443 -28.59 -2.65 -15.50
N ALA A 444 -28.63 -2.98 -16.80
CA ALA A 444 -28.09 -2.12 -17.86
C ALA A 444 -28.76 -0.73 -17.88
N GLY A 445 -30.09 -0.67 -17.74
CA GLY A 445 -30.83 0.60 -17.67
C GLY A 445 -30.39 1.47 -16.48
N PRO A 446 -30.51 0.98 -15.24
CA PRO A 446 -30.04 1.71 -14.05
C PRO A 446 -28.57 2.10 -14.08
N VAL A 447 -27.68 1.25 -14.60
CA VAL A 447 -26.24 1.57 -14.74
C VAL A 447 -26.03 2.75 -15.70
N ARG A 448 -26.74 2.77 -16.84
CA ARG A 448 -26.67 3.91 -17.77
C ARG A 448 -27.18 5.22 -17.17
N GLU A 449 -28.21 5.18 -16.33
CA GLU A 449 -28.69 6.36 -15.58
C GLU A 449 -27.57 6.94 -14.69
N LEU A 450 -26.77 6.08 -14.05
CA LEU A 450 -25.69 6.51 -13.15
C LEU A 450 -24.49 7.14 -13.88
N LEU A 451 -24.25 6.80 -15.16
CA LEU A 451 -23.18 7.42 -15.96
C LEU A 451 -23.37 8.94 -16.12
N ALA A 452 -24.62 9.40 -16.12
CA ALA A 452 -24.98 10.81 -16.24
C ALA A 452 -25.12 11.50 -14.87
N GLY A 453 -24.80 10.82 -13.77
CA GLY A 453 -24.93 11.35 -12.41
C GLY A 453 -23.88 12.42 -12.07
N GLU A 454 -24.21 13.24 -11.06
CA GLU A 454 -23.32 14.29 -10.55
C GLU A 454 -22.14 13.71 -9.73
N ASP A 455 -22.35 12.60 -9.03
CA ASP A 455 -21.30 11.93 -8.27
C ASP A 455 -20.34 11.22 -9.25
N ALA A 456 -19.17 11.83 -9.44
CA ALA A 456 -18.13 11.37 -10.35
C ALA A 456 -17.69 9.93 -10.06
N VAL A 457 -17.49 9.58 -8.78
CA VAL A 457 -17.03 8.26 -8.36
C VAL A 457 -18.07 7.20 -8.69
N VAL A 458 -19.34 7.48 -8.43
CA VAL A 458 -20.46 6.59 -8.81
C VAL A 458 -20.55 6.44 -10.32
N ALA A 459 -20.45 7.54 -11.07
CA ALA A 459 -20.51 7.51 -12.53
C ALA A 459 -19.33 6.73 -13.14
N ALA A 460 -18.12 6.92 -12.63
CA ALA A 460 -16.94 6.15 -13.01
C ALA A 460 -17.10 4.67 -12.69
N SER A 461 -17.54 4.33 -11.47
CA SER A 461 -17.84 2.94 -11.11
C SER A 461 -18.89 2.32 -12.05
N ALA A 462 -19.93 3.08 -12.44
CA ALA A 462 -20.92 2.65 -13.41
C ALA A 462 -20.32 2.40 -14.81
N ALA A 463 -19.30 3.14 -15.24
CA ALA A 463 -18.57 2.88 -16.49
C ALA A 463 -17.85 1.53 -16.45
N GLY A 464 -17.23 1.19 -15.31
CA GLY A 464 -16.64 -0.13 -15.08
C GLY A 464 -17.69 -1.24 -15.09
N THR A 465 -18.82 -1.04 -14.40
CA THR A 465 -19.93 -2.01 -14.40
C THR A 465 -20.53 -2.20 -15.80
N ALA A 466 -20.64 -1.14 -16.60
CA ALA A 466 -21.12 -1.22 -17.97
C ALA A 466 -20.20 -2.06 -18.88
N ALA A 467 -18.88 -2.01 -18.66
CA ALA A 467 -17.93 -2.89 -19.33
C ALA A 467 -18.18 -4.37 -19.00
N GLU A 468 -18.38 -4.71 -17.73
CA GLU A 468 -18.67 -6.08 -17.30
C GLU A 468 -20.02 -6.58 -17.86
N LEU A 469 -21.02 -5.70 -17.96
CA LEU A 469 -22.30 -5.97 -18.61
C LEU A 469 -22.21 -6.09 -20.13
N LYS A 470 -21.11 -5.64 -20.75
CA LYS A 470 -20.94 -5.50 -22.20
C LYS A 470 -22.06 -4.66 -22.84
N ASP A 471 -22.51 -3.64 -22.13
CA ASP A 471 -23.61 -2.78 -22.56
C ASP A 471 -23.13 -1.70 -23.55
N MET A 472 -23.20 -2.01 -24.84
CA MET A 472 -22.78 -1.07 -25.89
C MET A 472 -23.56 0.25 -25.88
N GLN A 473 -24.77 0.29 -25.31
CA GLN A 473 -25.57 1.54 -25.21
C GLN A 473 -25.00 2.50 -24.16
N ALA A 474 -24.11 2.04 -23.28
CA ALA A 474 -23.43 2.88 -22.29
C ALA A 474 -22.27 3.69 -22.87
N LEU A 475 -21.76 3.33 -24.07
CA LEU A 475 -20.56 3.92 -24.65
C LEU A 475 -20.59 5.47 -24.73
N PRO A 476 -21.69 6.15 -25.10
CA PRO A 476 -21.75 7.61 -25.09
C PRO A 476 -21.49 8.21 -23.71
N GLY A 477 -22.04 7.62 -22.65
CA GLY A 477 -21.81 8.05 -21.27
C GLY A 477 -20.37 7.82 -20.82
N VAL A 478 -19.78 6.68 -21.19
CA VAL A 478 -18.37 6.39 -20.90
C VAL A 478 -17.44 7.38 -21.61
N ARG A 479 -17.73 7.76 -22.87
CA ARG A 479 -16.98 8.80 -23.59
C ARG A 479 -17.09 10.17 -22.93
N ALA A 480 -18.29 10.55 -22.46
CA ALA A 480 -18.48 11.80 -21.72
C ALA A 480 -17.67 11.83 -20.41
N LEU A 481 -17.56 10.70 -19.70
CA LEU A 481 -16.69 10.59 -18.53
C LEU A 481 -15.20 10.67 -18.90
N ALA A 482 -14.80 10.12 -20.04
CA ALA A 482 -13.42 10.19 -20.52
C ALA A 482 -12.94 11.63 -20.76
N GLU A 483 -13.84 12.53 -21.17
CA GLU A 483 -13.56 13.96 -21.32
C GLU A 483 -13.30 14.66 -19.97
N ARG A 484 -13.80 14.10 -18.86
CA ARG A 484 -13.60 14.64 -17.50
C ARG A 484 -12.30 14.19 -16.85
N VAL A 485 -11.76 13.03 -17.24
CA VAL A 485 -10.53 12.45 -16.68
C VAL A 485 -9.35 13.45 -16.57
N PRO A 486 -9.11 14.36 -17.54
CA PRO A 486 -8.05 15.37 -17.41
C PRO A 486 -8.19 16.32 -16.22
N ARG A 487 -9.40 16.49 -15.68
CA ARG A 487 -9.69 17.33 -14.50
C ARG A 487 -9.99 16.49 -13.25
N GLU A 488 -10.40 15.24 -13.45
CA GLU A 488 -10.80 14.29 -12.41
C GLU A 488 -10.01 12.98 -12.59
N PRO A 489 -8.71 12.95 -12.21
CA PRO A 489 -7.80 11.87 -12.52
C PRO A 489 -8.18 10.51 -11.90
N ASP A 490 -8.94 10.52 -10.81
CA ASP A 490 -9.39 9.31 -10.10
C ASP A 490 -10.40 8.50 -10.93
N LEU A 491 -11.03 9.11 -11.94
CA LEU A 491 -11.95 8.42 -12.85
C LEU A 491 -11.24 7.55 -13.89
N ALA A 492 -9.92 7.72 -14.07
CA ALA A 492 -9.19 7.17 -15.20
C ALA A 492 -9.32 5.64 -15.32
N GLU A 493 -9.15 4.91 -14.21
CA GLU A 493 -9.10 3.44 -14.22
C GLU A 493 -10.42 2.79 -14.66
N PRO A 494 -11.56 3.05 -14.02
CA PRO A 494 -12.82 2.45 -14.43
C PRO A 494 -13.32 2.99 -15.78
N VAL A 495 -13.03 4.25 -16.14
CA VAL A 495 -13.38 4.80 -17.45
C VAL A 495 -12.55 4.17 -18.57
N ALA A 496 -11.24 3.95 -18.37
CA ALA A 496 -10.41 3.22 -19.33
C ALA A 496 -10.90 1.78 -19.53
N ALA A 497 -11.29 1.09 -18.45
CA ALA A 497 -11.89 -0.23 -18.56
C ALA A 497 -13.18 -0.20 -19.41
N GLY A 498 -14.06 0.77 -19.14
CA GLY A 498 -15.23 1.11 -19.95
C GLY A 498 -14.91 1.29 -21.44
N LEU A 499 -13.95 2.15 -21.76
CA LEU A 499 -13.54 2.46 -23.13
C LEU A 499 -12.97 1.24 -23.84
N VAL A 500 -12.05 0.50 -23.21
CA VAL A 500 -11.42 -0.67 -23.83
C VAL A 500 -12.46 -1.75 -24.12
N ALA A 501 -13.37 -2.02 -23.17
CA ALA A 501 -14.38 -3.06 -23.32
C ALA A 501 -15.46 -2.71 -24.36
N LEU A 502 -15.91 -1.46 -24.40
CA LEU A 502 -17.06 -1.05 -25.22
C LEU A 502 -16.68 -0.38 -26.54
N ALA A 503 -15.53 0.29 -26.63
CA ALA A 503 -15.07 0.94 -27.86
C ALA A 503 -14.00 0.14 -28.61
N GLY A 504 -13.33 -0.81 -27.95
CA GLY A 504 -12.25 -1.56 -28.56
C GLY A 504 -11.16 -0.64 -29.11
N ARG A 505 -10.78 -0.81 -30.39
CA ARG A 505 -9.71 -0.03 -31.02
C ARG A 505 -10.00 1.47 -31.11
N ASP A 506 -11.28 1.87 -31.12
CA ASP A 506 -11.66 3.28 -31.16
C ASP A 506 -11.31 4.03 -29.85
N ALA A 507 -10.96 3.32 -28.77
CA ALA A 507 -10.45 3.93 -27.55
C ALA A 507 -9.01 4.44 -27.66
N GLU A 508 -8.25 4.00 -28.67
CA GLU A 508 -6.80 4.23 -28.75
C GLU A 508 -6.45 5.73 -28.76
N GLU A 509 -7.17 6.54 -29.53
CA GLU A 509 -6.92 7.98 -29.65
C GLU A 509 -7.05 8.69 -28.29
N VAL A 510 -8.14 8.40 -27.58
CA VAL A 510 -8.42 8.98 -26.26
C VAL A 510 -7.33 8.58 -25.25
N LEU A 511 -7.00 7.29 -25.19
CA LEU A 511 -5.99 6.76 -24.27
C LEU A 511 -4.59 7.29 -24.59
N ARG A 512 -4.24 7.49 -25.87
CA ARG A 512 -2.95 8.12 -26.24
C ARG A 512 -2.88 9.57 -25.76
N GLY A 513 -4.00 10.31 -25.80
CA GLY A 513 -4.07 11.66 -25.22
C GLY A 513 -3.74 11.69 -23.72
N TRP A 514 -4.12 10.64 -22.98
CA TRP A 514 -3.87 10.53 -21.54
C TRP A 514 -2.41 10.24 -21.18
N LEU A 515 -1.59 9.75 -22.11
CA LEU A 515 -0.15 9.51 -21.85
C LEU A 515 0.61 10.80 -21.53
N GLY A 516 0.14 11.96 -21.99
CA GLY A 516 0.76 13.26 -21.67
C GLY A 516 0.28 13.89 -20.37
N HIS A 517 -0.61 13.23 -19.62
CA HIS A 517 -1.29 13.84 -18.48
C HIS A 517 -0.34 14.09 -17.28
N PRO A 518 -0.48 15.19 -16.52
CA PRO A 518 0.39 15.49 -15.37
C PRO A 518 0.30 14.45 -14.25
N HIS A 519 -0.88 13.88 -13.99
CA HIS A 519 -1.05 12.82 -12.98
C HIS A 519 -0.51 11.48 -13.48
N ALA A 520 0.44 10.90 -12.74
CA ALA A 520 1.09 9.64 -13.09
C ALA A 520 0.12 8.45 -13.18
N ASN A 521 -0.93 8.43 -12.34
CA ASN A 521 -1.92 7.37 -12.39
C ASN A 521 -2.68 7.33 -13.72
N VAL A 522 -3.09 8.49 -14.25
CA VAL A 522 -3.77 8.59 -15.56
C VAL A 522 -2.88 8.06 -16.68
N ARG A 523 -1.59 8.42 -16.67
CA ARG A 523 -0.61 7.92 -17.65
C ARG A 523 -0.41 6.40 -17.55
N ARG A 524 -0.30 5.88 -16.32
CA ARG A 524 -0.17 4.43 -16.06
C ARG A 524 -1.36 3.68 -16.61
N VAL A 525 -2.57 4.10 -16.24
CA VAL A 525 -3.83 3.49 -16.70
C VAL A 525 -3.90 3.50 -18.23
N ALA A 526 -3.56 4.63 -18.86
CA ALA A 526 -3.51 4.74 -20.31
C ALA A 526 -2.50 3.76 -20.94
N ALA A 527 -1.28 3.69 -20.40
CA ALA A 527 -0.23 2.79 -20.89
C ALA A 527 -0.63 1.31 -20.75
N GLU A 528 -1.21 0.91 -19.62
CA GLU A 528 -1.73 -0.45 -19.40
C GLU A 528 -2.90 -0.78 -20.33
N ALA A 529 -3.86 0.15 -20.47
CA ALA A 529 -5.00 -0.01 -21.37
C ALA A 529 -4.56 -0.16 -22.82
N LEU A 530 -3.64 0.69 -23.29
CA LEU A 530 -3.07 0.62 -24.64
C LEU A 530 -2.24 -0.65 -24.85
N THR A 531 -1.49 -1.09 -23.84
CA THR A 531 -0.74 -2.36 -23.93
C THR A 531 -1.68 -3.53 -24.13
N ARG A 532 -2.78 -3.60 -23.38
CA ARG A 532 -3.81 -4.63 -23.55
C ARG A 532 -4.50 -4.53 -24.91
N LEU A 533 -4.80 -3.32 -25.38
CA LEU A 533 -5.52 -3.08 -26.63
C LEU A 533 -4.68 -3.41 -27.87
N THR A 534 -3.39 -3.07 -27.85
CA THR A 534 -2.49 -3.18 -29.01
C THR A 534 -1.67 -4.47 -29.01
N GLY A 535 -1.52 -5.12 -27.86
CA GLY A 535 -0.61 -6.25 -27.65
C GLY A 535 0.88 -5.86 -27.63
N GLN A 536 1.19 -4.56 -27.74
CA GLN A 536 2.56 -4.04 -27.69
C GLN A 536 2.78 -3.30 -26.36
N PRO A 537 3.93 -3.48 -25.69
CA PRO A 537 4.23 -2.73 -24.48
C PRO A 537 4.24 -1.22 -24.74
N VAL A 538 3.38 -0.48 -24.05
CA VAL A 538 3.34 0.99 -24.05
C VAL A 538 3.84 1.48 -22.69
N ARG A 539 4.74 2.46 -22.70
CA ARG A 539 5.24 3.12 -21.48
C ARG A 539 4.50 4.41 -21.20
N ALA A 540 4.32 4.69 -19.91
CA ALA A 540 3.86 5.98 -19.44
C ALA A 540 5.07 6.94 -19.45
N PRO A 541 5.07 8.01 -20.26
CA PRO A 541 6.21 8.92 -20.30
C PRO A 541 6.39 9.63 -18.96
N PHE A 542 7.63 10.03 -18.70
CA PHE A 542 7.95 10.94 -17.61
C PHE A 542 7.42 12.33 -17.96
N VAL A 543 6.59 12.89 -17.09
CA VAL A 543 5.98 14.22 -17.26
C VAL A 543 6.28 15.04 -16.03
N GLU A 544 6.90 16.20 -16.24
CA GLU A 544 7.14 17.16 -15.19
C GLU A 544 5.83 17.81 -14.74
N VAL A 545 5.72 18.05 -13.44
CA VAL A 545 4.60 18.75 -12.83
C VAL A 545 4.79 20.26 -13.03
N SER A 546 3.69 20.93 -13.38
CA SER A 546 3.63 22.40 -13.52
C SER A 546 3.99 23.09 -12.21
N GLU A 547 4.57 24.29 -12.31
CA GLU A 547 4.83 25.15 -11.15
C GLU A 547 3.55 25.63 -10.46
N GLU A 548 2.43 25.63 -11.20
CA GLU A 548 1.11 26.04 -10.70
C GLU A 548 0.40 24.91 -9.93
N ALA A 549 0.93 23.68 -9.96
CA ALA A 549 0.31 22.55 -9.28
C ALA A 549 0.36 22.74 -7.76
N HIS A 550 -0.74 22.37 -7.08
CA HIS A 550 -0.87 22.52 -5.63
C HIS A 550 0.36 21.95 -4.89
N ARG A 551 0.97 22.77 -4.04
CA ARG A 551 2.12 22.41 -3.21
C ARG A 551 1.82 22.83 -1.76
N PRO A 552 1.76 21.89 -0.82
CA PRO A 552 1.60 22.22 0.60
C PRO A 552 2.79 23.00 1.15
N GLU A 553 2.55 23.80 2.19
CA GLU A 553 3.64 24.34 2.99
C GLU A 553 4.28 23.22 3.82
N PRO A 554 5.62 23.18 3.98
CA PRO A 554 6.26 22.17 4.79
C PRO A 554 5.88 22.30 6.27
N ALA A 555 5.65 21.17 6.96
CA ALA A 555 5.47 21.18 8.41
C ALA A 555 6.76 21.64 9.11
N PRO A 556 6.67 22.51 10.14
CA PRO A 556 7.82 22.83 10.99
C PRO A 556 8.43 21.57 11.63
N ALA A 557 9.75 21.53 11.76
CA ALA A 557 10.43 20.44 12.45
C ALA A 557 9.95 20.34 13.91
N GLY A 558 9.71 19.11 14.39
CA GLY A 558 9.19 18.85 15.73
C GLY A 558 7.66 18.87 15.86
N THR A 559 6.94 19.26 14.81
CA THR A 559 5.47 19.29 14.83
C THR A 559 4.89 17.91 15.16
N SER A 560 3.87 17.91 16.02
CA SER A 560 3.08 16.73 16.36
C SER A 560 1.60 16.95 16.04
N LEU A 561 0.87 15.86 15.78
CA LEU A 561 -0.59 15.85 15.64
C LEU A 561 -1.22 15.05 16.78
N ILE A 562 -2.36 15.51 17.30
CA ILE A 562 -3.17 14.79 18.28
C ILE A 562 -4.50 14.43 17.62
N PHE A 563 -4.69 13.15 17.33
CA PHE A 563 -5.95 12.61 16.82
C PHE A 563 -6.84 12.26 18.00
N ARG A 564 -7.92 13.01 18.19
CA ARG A 564 -8.90 12.78 19.26
C ARG A 564 -9.99 11.83 18.78
N THR A 565 -10.23 10.77 19.54
CA THR A 565 -11.27 9.78 19.24
C THR A 565 -12.08 9.49 20.49
N HIS A 566 -13.22 8.80 20.34
CA HIS A 566 -13.97 8.29 21.49
C HIS A 566 -13.24 7.16 22.24
N LYS A 567 -12.19 6.57 21.66
CA LYS A 567 -11.33 5.55 22.29
C LYS A 567 -10.15 6.15 23.06
N GLY A 568 -9.92 7.46 22.91
CA GLY A 568 -8.78 8.18 23.49
C GLY A 568 -8.00 8.98 22.44
N ASP A 569 -6.90 9.57 22.88
CA ASP A 569 -6.05 10.43 22.06
C ASP A 569 -4.82 9.68 21.54
N ILE A 570 -4.50 9.90 20.26
CA ILE A 570 -3.30 9.37 19.61
C ILE A 570 -2.38 10.54 19.27
N THR A 571 -1.21 10.62 19.90
CA THR A 571 -0.19 11.64 19.56
C THR A 571 0.78 11.06 18.54
N VAL A 572 1.00 11.79 17.44
CA VAL A 572 1.90 11.43 16.35
C VAL A 572 2.98 12.49 16.20
N ALA A 573 4.24 12.10 16.24
CA ALA A 573 5.36 12.97 15.84
C ALA A 573 5.55 12.87 14.33
N LEU A 574 5.57 14.02 13.64
CA LEU A 574 5.72 14.08 12.18
C LEU A 574 7.20 13.97 11.77
N ASP A 575 7.45 13.27 10.67
CA ASP A 575 8.79 13.06 10.14
C ASP A 575 9.24 14.26 9.29
N ALA A 576 10.47 14.72 9.52
CA ALA A 576 11.10 15.80 8.79
C ALA A 576 11.52 15.39 7.36
N GLU A 577 11.57 14.10 7.05
CA GLU A 577 11.88 13.62 5.70
C GLU A 577 10.69 13.74 4.74
N ALA A 578 9.45 13.85 5.25
CA ALA A 578 8.23 14.04 4.47
C ALA A 578 7.50 15.37 4.80
N PRO A 579 8.18 16.52 4.68
CA PRO A 579 7.67 17.79 5.19
C PRO A 579 6.43 18.29 4.46
N LEU A 580 6.28 18.03 3.16
CA LEU A 580 5.11 18.48 2.39
C LEU A 580 3.86 17.62 2.71
N THR A 581 4.06 16.32 2.89
CA THR A 581 3.01 15.38 3.32
C THR A 581 2.53 15.73 4.72
N SER A 582 3.47 15.90 5.65
CA SER A 582 3.20 16.34 7.03
C SER A 582 2.50 17.70 7.05
N GLY A 583 2.98 18.65 6.25
CA GLY A 583 2.44 20.00 6.15
C GLY A 583 1.02 20.03 5.59
N ASN A 584 0.71 19.16 4.63
CA ASN A 584 -0.64 18.96 4.13
C ASN A 584 -1.60 18.49 5.23
N LEU A 585 -1.22 17.50 6.04
CA LEU A 585 -2.07 17.07 7.17
C LEU A 585 -2.22 18.19 8.21
N VAL A 586 -1.16 18.93 8.52
CA VAL A 586 -1.20 20.08 9.44
C VAL A 586 -2.17 21.15 8.94
N ALA A 587 -2.16 21.46 7.64
CA ALA A 587 -3.06 22.43 7.03
C ALA A 587 -4.53 21.96 7.12
N LEU A 588 -4.81 20.71 6.76
CA LEU A 588 -6.15 20.11 6.84
C LEU A 588 -6.65 20.04 8.30
N ALA A 589 -5.78 19.68 9.25
CA ALA A 589 -6.09 19.66 10.68
C ALA A 589 -6.49 21.05 11.19
N ARG A 590 -5.72 22.11 10.85
CA ARG A 590 -6.04 23.50 11.21
C ARG A 590 -7.37 23.99 10.63
N GLN A 591 -7.80 23.43 9.50
CA GLN A 591 -9.10 23.73 8.89
C GLN A 591 -10.27 22.95 9.53
N GLY A 592 -9.99 22.05 10.48
CA GLY A 592 -11.00 21.16 11.08
C GLY A 592 -11.51 20.09 10.10
N TYR A 593 -10.77 19.80 9.03
CA TYR A 593 -11.19 18.90 7.95
C TYR A 593 -11.53 17.49 8.45
N PHE A 594 -10.83 17.01 9.48
CA PHE A 594 -10.97 15.66 9.99
C PHE A 594 -12.12 15.46 10.99
N ARG A 595 -12.81 16.54 11.39
CA ARG A 595 -13.87 16.48 12.40
C ARG A 595 -15.05 15.61 11.92
N GLY A 596 -15.35 14.56 12.67
CA GLY A 596 -16.44 13.63 12.38
C GLY A 596 -16.13 12.59 11.29
N LEU A 597 -14.94 12.59 10.71
CA LEU A 597 -14.56 11.59 9.70
C LEU A 597 -14.34 10.23 10.34
N ALA A 598 -14.69 9.17 9.62
CA ALA A 598 -14.57 7.80 10.11
C ALA A 598 -13.23 7.15 9.73
N PHE A 599 -12.77 6.24 10.59
CA PHE A 599 -11.90 5.13 10.21
C PHE A 599 -12.71 4.13 9.39
N HIS A 600 -12.92 4.46 8.11
CA HIS A 600 -13.78 3.70 7.20
C HIS A 600 -13.22 2.32 6.84
N ARG A 601 -11.94 2.07 7.10
CA ARG A 601 -11.29 0.77 6.85
C ARG A 601 -10.34 0.44 8.00
N VAL A 602 -10.62 -0.64 8.73
CA VAL A 602 -9.71 -1.19 9.75
C VAL A 602 -9.50 -2.66 9.46
N VAL A 603 -8.25 -3.05 9.22
CA VAL A 603 -7.86 -4.45 8.99
C VAL A 603 -6.94 -4.87 10.14
N PRO A 604 -7.44 -5.70 11.08
CA PRO A 604 -6.64 -6.20 12.20
C PRO A 604 -5.33 -6.85 11.74
N ASP A 605 -4.26 -6.63 12.49
CA ASP A 605 -2.87 -6.99 12.15
C ASP A 605 -2.34 -6.36 10.84
N PHE A 606 -2.98 -5.30 10.36
CA PHE A 606 -2.51 -4.57 9.20
C PHE A 606 -2.53 -3.06 9.41
N VAL A 607 -3.68 -2.41 9.16
CA VAL A 607 -3.80 -0.95 9.23
C VAL A 607 -5.18 -0.48 9.66
N ALA A 608 -5.23 0.68 10.32
CA ALA A 608 -6.44 1.47 10.55
C ALA A 608 -6.37 2.74 9.69
N GLN A 609 -7.28 2.90 8.72
CA GLN A 609 -7.27 3.94 7.70
C GLN A 609 -8.46 4.90 7.89
N GLY A 610 -8.16 6.20 7.84
CA GLY A 610 -9.12 7.30 8.01
C GLY A 610 -8.79 8.50 7.10
N GLY A 611 -9.48 9.61 7.32
CA GLY A 611 -9.27 10.86 6.55
C GLY A 611 -9.99 10.94 5.21
N ASP A 612 -10.96 10.05 4.97
CA ASP A 612 -11.84 10.09 3.80
C ASP A 612 -13.16 10.83 4.16
N PRO A 613 -13.48 11.96 3.48
CA PRO A 613 -14.73 12.69 3.71
C PRO A 613 -15.99 11.92 3.32
N ARG A 614 -15.89 10.93 2.42
CA ARG A 614 -17.03 10.12 1.95
C ARG A 614 -17.26 8.89 2.83
N GLY A 615 -16.20 8.39 3.46
CA GLY A 615 -16.18 7.18 4.25
C GLY A 615 -16.38 5.89 3.42
N ASP A 616 -16.11 5.95 2.11
CA ASP A 616 -16.22 4.82 1.17
C ASP A 616 -14.87 4.43 0.54
N GLY A 617 -13.79 5.14 0.87
CA GLY A 617 -12.43 4.94 0.39
C GLY A 617 -12.05 5.83 -0.80
N GLU A 618 -13.02 6.50 -1.42
CA GLU A 618 -12.85 7.18 -2.72
C GLU A 618 -12.83 8.72 -2.61
N GLY A 619 -12.83 9.28 -1.39
CA GLY A 619 -12.82 10.72 -1.18
C GLY A 619 -11.44 11.31 -0.89
N GLY A 620 -11.34 12.62 -1.04
CA GLY A 620 -10.11 13.37 -0.79
C GLY A 620 -10.38 14.87 -0.69
N PRO A 621 -9.33 15.68 -0.50
CA PRO A 621 -9.45 17.12 -0.25
C PRO A 621 -9.66 17.95 -1.53
N GLY A 622 -9.90 17.30 -2.67
CA GLY A 622 -10.06 17.94 -3.98
C GLY A 622 -8.76 18.24 -4.74
N TYR A 623 -7.62 17.79 -4.21
CA TYR A 623 -6.30 17.89 -4.84
C TYR A 623 -5.44 16.69 -4.45
N SER A 624 -4.33 16.50 -5.18
CA SER A 624 -3.33 15.47 -4.87
C SER A 624 -1.98 16.09 -4.52
N ILE A 625 -1.23 15.39 -3.67
CA ILE A 625 0.14 15.71 -3.31
C ILE A 625 1.10 14.62 -3.78
N ARG A 626 2.35 15.03 -3.96
CA ARG A 626 3.47 14.20 -4.41
C ARG A 626 3.92 13.27 -3.29
N CYS A 627 4.26 12.02 -3.62
CA CYS A 627 4.81 11.09 -2.62
C CYS A 627 6.22 11.50 -2.18
N GLU A 628 6.47 11.48 -0.88
CA GLU A 628 7.79 11.70 -0.28
C GLU A 628 8.26 10.38 0.33
N ILE A 629 8.76 9.46 -0.51
CA ILE A 629 9.28 8.19 -0.01
C ILE A 629 10.43 8.47 0.96
N THR A 630 10.36 7.89 2.16
CA THR A 630 11.28 8.11 3.29
C THR A 630 12.06 6.84 3.62
N HIS A 631 13.13 6.99 4.42
CA HIS A 631 13.91 5.87 4.95
C HIS A 631 13.22 5.17 6.13
N ARG A 632 12.16 5.77 6.68
CA ARG A 632 11.37 5.19 7.77
C ARG A 632 10.71 3.89 7.33
N ARG A 633 10.88 2.86 8.15
CA ARG A 633 10.24 1.55 7.97
C ARG A 633 8.89 1.55 8.67
N TYR A 634 7.92 0.84 8.10
CA TYR A 634 6.63 0.64 8.72
C TYR A 634 6.74 -0.36 9.89
N ALA A 635 7.04 0.14 11.09
CA ALA A 635 6.84 -0.57 12.36
C ALA A 635 5.39 -0.41 12.84
N ARG A 636 5.00 -1.00 13.98
CA ARG A 636 3.71 -0.73 14.64
C ARG A 636 3.63 0.76 15.04
N GLY A 637 2.49 1.41 14.76
CA GLY A 637 2.24 2.82 15.10
C GLY A 637 2.81 3.84 14.11
N VAL A 638 3.36 3.40 12.97
CA VAL A 638 3.79 4.33 11.91
C VAL A 638 2.57 4.84 11.15
N ILE A 639 2.53 6.15 10.89
CA ILE A 639 1.51 6.76 10.04
C ILE A 639 1.98 6.82 8.59
N GLY A 640 1.15 6.33 7.67
CA GLY A 640 1.39 6.35 6.23
C GLY A 640 0.31 7.07 5.46
N MET A 641 0.68 7.69 4.33
CA MET A 641 -0.27 8.31 3.40
C MET A 641 -0.95 7.22 2.57
N ALA A 642 -2.28 7.19 2.53
CA ALA A 642 -3.01 6.28 1.65
C ALA A 642 -2.91 6.78 0.20
N LEU A 643 -2.69 5.86 -0.74
CA LEU A 643 -2.40 6.18 -2.14
C LEU A 643 -3.19 5.25 -3.07
N SER A 644 -3.90 5.83 -4.04
CA SER A 644 -4.48 5.09 -5.19
C SER A 644 -3.50 4.92 -6.36
N GLY A 645 -2.26 5.40 -6.21
CA GLY A 645 -1.28 5.50 -7.28
C GLY A 645 -0.06 6.32 -6.89
N LYS A 646 0.91 6.44 -7.80
CA LYS A 646 2.01 7.40 -7.62
C LYS A 646 1.46 8.82 -7.58
N ASP A 647 1.90 9.59 -6.59
CA ASP A 647 1.61 11.03 -6.45
C ASP A 647 0.10 11.33 -6.38
N THR A 648 -0.66 10.45 -5.72
CA THR A 648 -2.11 10.60 -5.45
C THR A 648 -2.43 10.77 -3.96
N GLY A 649 -1.44 11.16 -3.15
CA GLY A 649 -1.68 11.45 -1.73
C GLY A 649 -2.68 12.59 -1.57
N GLY A 650 -3.40 12.62 -0.44
CA GLY A 650 -4.43 13.62 -0.20
C GLY A 650 -4.69 13.77 1.28
N SER A 651 -5.93 13.54 1.72
CA SER A 651 -6.32 13.63 3.13
C SER A 651 -6.30 12.27 3.86
N GLN A 652 -6.29 11.17 3.11
CA GLN A 652 -6.40 9.83 3.69
C GLN A 652 -5.07 9.34 4.25
N PHE A 653 -5.08 8.79 5.46
CA PHE A 653 -3.91 8.26 6.14
C PHE A 653 -4.23 6.92 6.80
N PHE A 654 -3.20 6.18 7.21
CA PHE A 654 -3.36 4.97 7.98
C PHE A 654 -2.33 4.82 9.09
N PHE A 655 -2.73 4.19 10.20
CA PHE A 655 -1.83 3.69 11.25
C PHE A 655 -1.57 2.21 11.05
N THR A 656 -0.34 1.76 11.23
CA THR A 656 0.01 0.33 11.21
C THR A 656 -0.23 -0.36 12.56
N HIS A 657 -0.89 -1.51 12.57
CA HIS A 657 -1.08 -2.33 13.79
C HIS A 657 0.12 -3.22 14.12
N SER A 658 0.93 -3.55 13.11
CA SER A 658 2.11 -4.42 13.20
C SER A 658 3.12 -4.01 12.13
N PRO A 659 4.37 -4.50 12.17
CA PRO A 659 5.34 -4.17 11.14
C PRO A 659 4.89 -4.59 9.73
N GLN A 660 5.04 -3.71 8.75
CA GLN A 660 4.62 -3.91 7.36
C GLN A 660 5.76 -3.68 6.35
N PRO A 661 6.79 -4.55 6.31
CA PRO A 661 7.99 -4.36 5.48
C PRO A 661 7.71 -4.18 3.98
N HIS A 662 6.63 -4.78 3.49
CA HIS A 662 6.21 -4.70 2.08
C HIS A 662 5.67 -3.31 1.66
N LEU A 663 5.38 -2.41 2.61
CA LEU A 663 4.98 -1.03 2.34
C LEU A 663 6.20 -0.10 2.23
N ASP A 664 7.36 -0.52 2.77
CA ASP A 664 8.60 0.27 2.78
C ASP A 664 9.04 0.64 1.36
N GLY A 665 9.18 1.94 1.08
CA GLY A 665 9.57 2.44 -0.23
C GLY A 665 8.43 2.57 -1.25
N ARG A 666 7.18 2.18 -0.90
CA ARG A 666 5.99 2.34 -1.75
C ARG A 666 5.07 3.46 -1.30
N TYR A 667 4.92 3.61 0.02
CA TYR A 667 4.05 4.60 0.64
C TYR A 667 4.87 5.58 1.47
N THR A 668 4.44 6.84 1.53
CA THR A 668 5.08 7.88 2.35
C THR A 668 4.81 7.60 3.83
N ALA A 669 5.84 7.18 4.57
CA ALA A 669 5.79 7.11 6.03
C ALA A 669 6.19 8.48 6.59
N PHE A 670 5.23 9.22 7.14
CA PHE A 670 5.41 10.64 7.49
C PHE A 670 5.32 10.92 9.00
N GLY A 671 5.35 9.89 9.85
CA GLY A 671 5.43 10.06 11.29
C GLY A 671 5.26 8.75 12.05
N GLU A 672 5.23 8.86 13.38
CA GLU A 672 5.00 7.73 14.27
C GLU A 672 4.22 8.13 15.52
N VAL A 673 3.44 7.19 16.04
CA VAL A 673 2.69 7.35 17.29
C VAL A 673 3.68 7.36 18.46
N THR A 674 3.67 8.45 19.22
CA THR A 674 4.50 8.61 20.44
C THR A 674 3.70 8.40 21.72
N ARG A 675 2.36 8.53 21.68
CA ARG A 675 1.43 8.21 22.78
C ARG A 675 0.10 7.72 22.22
N GLY A 676 -0.58 6.80 22.91
CA GLY A 676 -1.87 6.26 22.48
C GLY A 676 -1.75 5.07 21.51
N LEU A 677 -0.69 4.27 21.61
CA LEU A 677 -0.52 3.10 20.74
C LEU A 677 -1.55 1.99 21.07
N GLU A 678 -1.99 1.94 22.32
CA GLU A 678 -3.11 1.16 22.82
C GLU A 678 -4.46 1.66 22.28
N VAL A 679 -4.59 2.96 22.01
CA VAL A 679 -5.80 3.54 21.39
C VAL A 679 -5.88 3.12 19.93
N VAL A 680 -4.75 3.11 19.20
CA VAL A 680 -4.69 2.55 17.84
C VAL A 680 -5.22 1.12 17.82
N ASP A 681 -4.80 0.28 18.77
CA ASP A 681 -5.26 -1.12 18.86
C ASP A 681 -6.74 -1.26 19.27
N GLN A 682 -7.36 -0.22 19.82
CA GLN A 682 -8.80 -0.21 20.14
C GLN A 682 -9.68 0.21 18.95
N LEU A 683 -9.11 0.77 17.89
CA LEU A 683 -9.88 1.21 16.73
C LEU A 683 -10.56 0.03 16.03
N LEU A 684 -11.84 0.22 15.70
CA LEU A 684 -12.66 -0.65 14.87
C LEU A 684 -13.20 0.13 13.66
N GLU A 685 -13.57 -0.59 12.61
CA GLU A 685 -14.06 0.04 11.38
C GLU A 685 -15.38 0.78 11.64
N GLY A 686 -15.40 2.09 11.39
CA GLY A 686 -16.53 2.98 11.66
C GLY A 686 -16.35 3.89 12.87
N ASP A 687 -15.28 3.69 13.68
CA ASP A 687 -14.90 4.66 14.71
C ASP A 687 -14.63 6.03 14.10
N THR A 688 -14.93 7.10 14.84
CA THR A 688 -14.87 8.47 14.34
C THR A 688 -13.78 9.30 14.99
N LEU A 689 -13.20 10.19 14.20
CA LEU A 689 -12.34 11.28 14.65
C LEU A 689 -13.23 12.39 15.22
N ILE A 690 -12.98 12.77 16.47
CA ILE A 690 -13.60 13.95 17.09
C ILE A 690 -12.94 15.20 16.52
N ASP A 691 -11.61 15.24 16.52
CA ASP A 691 -10.82 16.31 15.90
C ASP A 691 -9.37 15.84 15.67
N VAL A 692 -8.60 16.62 14.91
CA VAL A 692 -7.15 16.47 14.80
C VAL A 692 -6.51 17.82 15.10
N GLU A 693 -5.73 17.89 16.18
CA GLU A 693 -5.10 19.13 16.63
C GLU A 693 -3.61 19.15 16.32
N VAL A 694 -3.09 20.34 16.00
CA VAL A 694 -1.65 20.56 15.77
C VAL A 694 -1.01 20.97 17.08
N SER A 695 -0.08 20.17 17.58
CA SER A 695 0.79 20.51 18.69
C SER A 695 2.15 20.96 18.14
N PRO A 696 2.62 22.18 18.48
CA PRO A 696 3.96 22.63 18.11
C PRO A 696 5.06 21.82 18.79
#